data_AF-T2MFA2-F1
#
_entry.id   AF-T2MFA2-F1
#
_cell.length_a   1.000
_cell.length_b   1.000
_cell.length_c   1.000
_cell.angle_alpha   90.00
_cell.angle_beta   90.00
_cell.angle_gamma   90.00
#
_symmetry.space_group_name_H-M   'P 1'
#
loop_
_entity.id
_entity.type
_entity.pdbx_description
1 polymer ?
#
loop_
_entity_poly.entity_id
_entity_poly.type
_entity_poly.pdbx_seq_one_letter_code
_entity_poly.pdbx_strand_id
1 'polypeptide(L)'
;NQVETYLKLLEPLIIKSADQLDLLPELFYVPKDKIEQEKEVPHSQTRFCGDRLPHLWTQSLYILGKLLHEGFVAVGELDPLNRHYITSPKPELVIQVALIAEDEEIKELLTKNGVISQTVKDAEPIRILPARCLSKIYSRLGKNRKLGLSGRPRSSIGVIGIGSLYRADGNIYAFTPEFLDYRQFYMCLDNELLIDSLKTDLEYFRNNWRLTGRPTLTIPITHSLLEDSMSSAAGRFILQVTSGYLYSVRIRVGKLSEMLSRSSIKNLDFVKPKHFADIIRRFPDPTVSPRPGEVLKNYDDSVGEQTIYGGSMSSLDHSIYGSVARSRNLSRAASWTSATSFGSASDEEECSQIVQRFVFDTTDCQSSKSSNPPEEKDEVDIDEIRTQLEQTDDICAQADILHYLNTTKGFNYDIKLYGIPGFTVSKLLEELYEKACHMKLWSLVRHTSGMLKKTVQDLSQVCTVFLVNQKHIGIGLPHLHFEEIIKQPLPQDELKSLIYRACGDDSSAAVLTQEMLTYLSMFLKTDPSLFSEMLQIRVGLIMEVLAAEYARASGLSGEEAADDLLSLSPFQMKSLMYFILSGKEFGVEQEFDKSVVFGIERKGSMQRVRTAVKKVGEALAHKNLKQQPVIFSTLNQLQPTFETMKTGMWLRRRCLDGALNRVPKGFYHKVWHVLLKSRGMAVYPYGFFLEDRLTQENTPGEMKFALKVEEELNKILFPEYRQLVVEAMIIVSQLFEHHDDFRFNDVIQLNTIVSNANQLFLEKQKNENGDATLCCVAKNRPTTNVSACGASNQICRYFYDSAPSGEYGTLTYLAQASFQMFYRHMQDSNEFCKVT
;
A
#
# COMPACT_ATOMS: atom_id res chain seq x y z
N ASN A 1 -24.96 28.38 34.62
CA ASN A 1 -24.70 26.94 34.50
C ASN A 1 -25.50 26.44 33.29
N GLN A 2 -24.87 26.06 32.17
CA GLN A 2 -25.60 25.76 30.91
C GLN A 2 -26.59 24.58 31.06
N VAL A 3 -26.26 23.60 31.89
CA VAL A 3 -27.09 22.41 32.11
C VAL A 3 -28.44 22.77 32.73
N GLU A 4 -28.45 23.63 33.76
CA GLU A 4 -29.68 24.11 34.40
C GLU A 4 -30.59 24.87 33.41
N THR A 5 -30.01 25.65 32.50
CA THR A 5 -30.77 26.36 31.47
C THR A 5 -31.48 25.38 30.55
N TYR A 6 -30.78 24.35 30.06
CA TYR A 6 -31.38 23.37 29.16
C TYR A 6 -32.39 22.46 29.85
N LEU A 7 -32.20 22.11 31.12
CA LEU A 7 -33.21 21.37 31.89
C LEU A 7 -34.52 22.15 32.00
N LYS A 8 -34.44 23.46 32.29
CA LYS A 8 -35.63 24.34 32.33
C LYS A 8 -36.33 24.46 30.98
N LEU A 9 -35.57 24.50 29.88
CA LEU A 9 -36.14 24.53 28.53
C LEU A 9 -36.78 23.18 28.13
N LEU A 10 -36.34 22.08 28.72
CA LEU A 10 -36.89 20.74 28.48
C LEU A 10 -38.20 20.49 29.24
N GLU A 11 -38.36 21.06 30.44
CA GLU A 11 -39.56 20.93 31.27
C GLU A 11 -40.90 21.06 30.52
N PRO A 12 -41.15 22.09 29.68
CA PRO A 12 -42.42 22.22 28.96
C PRO A 12 -42.62 21.18 27.85
N LEU A 13 -41.58 20.45 27.45
CA LEU A 13 -41.63 19.42 26.40
C LEU A 13 -41.87 18.01 26.96
N ILE A 14 -41.81 17.83 28.29
CA ILE A 14 -42.01 16.53 28.93
C ILE A 14 -43.51 16.21 28.99
N ILE A 15 -43.87 15.01 28.55
CA ILE A 15 -45.24 14.51 28.58
C ILE A 15 -45.39 13.57 29.77
N LYS A 16 -46.36 13.82 30.65
CA LYS A 16 -46.60 12.94 31.80
C LYS A 16 -47.52 11.78 31.43
N SER A 17 -47.10 10.57 31.75
CA SER A 17 -47.94 9.37 31.67
C SER A 17 -49.07 9.39 32.71
N ALA A 18 -50.05 8.50 32.56
CA ALA A 18 -51.10 8.25 33.57
C ALA A 18 -50.51 7.92 34.96
N ASP A 19 -49.37 7.24 34.99
CA ASP A 19 -48.64 6.89 36.22
C ASP A 19 -47.65 7.99 36.67
N GLN A 20 -47.80 9.22 36.17
CA GLN A 20 -46.92 10.37 36.44
C GLN A 20 -45.44 10.21 36.03
N LEU A 21 -45.14 9.27 35.14
CA LEU A 21 -43.79 9.13 34.57
C LEU A 21 -43.54 10.20 33.51
N ASP A 22 -42.36 10.83 33.54
CA ASP A 22 -41.88 11.74 32.50
C ASP A 22 -41.57 10.94 31.22
N LEU A 23 -42.27 11.22 30.13
CA LEU A 23 -42.08 10.60 28.81
C LEU A 23 -41.61 11.64 27.79
N LEU A 24 -40.63 11.24 26.97
CA LEU A 24 -40.11 12.06 25.88
C LEU A 24 -40.36 11.42 24.51
N PRO A 25 -40.85 12.18 23.52
CA PRO A 25 -41.07 11.67 22.18
C PRO A 25 -39.80 11.66 21.32
N GLU A 26 -39.89 11.01 20.17
CA GLU A 26 -38.85 11.06 19.13
C GLU A 26 -38.73 12.45 18.51
N LEU A 27 -39.88 13.08 18.23
CA LEU A 27 -39.96 14.36 17.54
C LEU A 27 -41.25 15.11 17.89
N PHE A 28 -41.22 16.41 17.59
CA PHE A 28 -42.41 17.25 17.51
C PHE A 28 -42.57 17.75 16.08
N TYR A 29 -43.80 17.74 15.55
CA TYR A 29 -44.09 18.12 14.16
C TYR A 29 -45.11 19.26 14.07
N VAL A 30 -45.06 20.01 12.98
CA VAL A 30 -46.07 21.01 12.62
C VAL A 30 -47.06 20.37 11.65
N PRO A 31 -48.39 20.55 11.82
CA PRO A 31 -49.38 20.03 10.89
C PRO A 31 -49.18 20.55 9.46
N LYS A 32 -49.50 19.72 8.45
CA LYS A 32 -49.18 19.98 7.03
C LYS A 32 -49.76 21.31 6.53
N ASP A 33 -50.95 21.68 7.01
CA ASP A 33 -51.67 22.92 6.72
C ASP A 33 -50.98 24.18 7.25
N LYS A 34 -50.06 24.05 8.21
CA LYS A 34 -49.38 25.16 8.88
C LYS A 34 -47.90 25.30 8.51
N ILE A 35 -47.39 24.45 7.61
CA ILE A 35 -45.97 24.43 7.23
C ILE A 35 -45.55 25.74 6.55
N GLU A 36 -46.37 26.28 5.65
CA GLU A 36 -46.02 27.51 4.93
C GLU A 36 -45.93 28.73 5.87
N GLN A 37 -46.80 28.80 6.88
CA GLN A 37 -46.76 29.87 7.90
C GLN A 37 -45.53 29.77 8.81
N GLU A 38 -45.09 28.55 9.16
CA GLU A 38 -43.85 28.34 9.92
C GLU A 38 -42.60 28.70 9.10
N LYS A 39 -42.61 28.52 7.77
CA LYS A 39 -41.50 28.93 6.89
C LYS A 39 -41.37 30.45 6.79
N GLU A 40 -42.49 31.17 6.74
CA GLU A 40 -42.49 32.64 6.71
C GLU A 40 -41.99 33.23 8.04
N VAL A 41 -42.42 32.67 9.17
CA VAL A 41 -42.00 33.12 10.51
C VAL A 41 -41.63 31.90 11.38
N PRO A 42 -40.33 31.59 11.53
CA PRO A 42 -39.86 30.46 12.32
C PRO A 42 -40.32 30.51 13.78
N HIS A 43 -40.68 29.35 14.34
CA HIS A 43 -41.19 29.15 15.70
C HIS A 43 -42.56 29.81 16.00
N SER A 44 -43.33 30.19 14.98
CA SER A 44 -44.67 30.78 15.15
C SER A 44 -45.77 29.75 15.40
N GLN A 45 -45.61 28.52 14.90
CA GLN A 45 -46.64 27.49 14.94
C GLN A 45 -46.49 26.53 16.13
N THR A 46 -47.63 26.10 16.67
CA THR A 46 -47.70 25.05 17.71
C THR A 46 -47.27 23.71 17.13
N ARG A 47 -46.34 23.03 17.83
CA ARG A 47 -45.88 21.70 17.47
C ARG A 47 -46.59 20.62 18.28
N PHE A 48 -46.86 19.49 17.64
CA PHE A 48 -47.51 18.33 18.24
C PHE A 48 -46.52 17.19 18.43
N CYS A 49 -46.74 16.40 19.48
CA CYS A 49 -45.94 15.21 19.75
C CYS A 49 -46.14 14.15 18.66
N GLY A 50 -45.06 13.54 18.17
CA GLY A 50 -45.12 12.38 17.30
C GLY A 50 -45.64 11.12 18.02
N ASP A 51 -46.02 10.10 17.26
CA ASP A 51 -46.68 8.89 17.78
C ASP A 51 -45.75 7.99 18.63
N ARG A 52 -44.42 8.13 18.47
CA ARG A 52 -43.43 7.32 19.20
C ARG A 52 -43.15 7.91 20.58
N LEU A 53 -43.94 7.50 21.57
CA LEU A 53 -43.85 7.93 22.97
C LEU A 53 -44.00 6.73 23.94
N PRO A 54 -43.01 6.45 24.81
CA PRO A 54 -41.68 7.05 24.84
C PRO A 54 -40.82 6.59 23.66
N HIS A 55 -39.98 7.49 23.16
CA HIS A 55 -38.91 7.09 22.27
C HIS A 55 -37.71 6.62 23.11
N LEU A 56 -37.40 5.32 23.04
CA LEU A 56 -36.41 4.68 23.93
C LEU A 56 -35.06 5.37 23.95
N TRP A 57 -34.54 5.84 22.79
CA TRP A 57 -33.27 6.57 22.74
C TRP A 57 -33.37 7.88 23.52
N THR A 58 -34.33 8.75 23.18
CA THR A 58 -34.51 10.07 23.82
C THR A 58 -34.72 9.91 25.33
N GLN A 59 -35.55 8.94 25.71
CA GLN A 59 -35.84 8.62 27.11
C GLN A 59 -34.57 8.18 27.86
N SER A 60 -33.76 7.30 27.25
CA SER A 60 -32.51 6.82 27.85
C SER A 60 -31.51 7.95 28.07
N LEU A 61 -31.36 8.86 27.10
CA LEU A 61 -30.46 10.02 27.22
C LEU A 61 -30.92 11.00 28.30
N TYR A 62 -32.22 11.24 28.42
CA TYR A 62 -32.77 12.10 29.46
C TYR A 62 -32.54 11.54 30.87
N ILE A 63 -32.81 10.24 31.06
CA ILE A 63 -32.56 9.57 32.34
C ILE A 63 -31.06 9.65 32.68
N LEU A 64 -30.19 9.32 31.71
CA LEU A 64 -28.75 9.40 31.90
C LEU A 64 -28.27 10.82 32.25
N GLY A 65 -28.82 11.83 31.58
CA GLY A 65 -28.55 13.23 31.86
C GLY A 65 -29.00 13.66 33.25
N LYS A 66 -30.18 13.22 33.71
CA LYS A 66 -30.65 13.45 35.09
C LYS A 66 -29.74 12.78 36.12
N LEU A 67 -29.39 11.51 35.92
CA LEU A 67 -28.49 10.77 36.81
C LEU A 67 -27.12 11.45 36.94
N LEU A 68 -26.58 11.96 35.83
CA LEU A 68 -25.34 12.75 35.83
C LEU A 68 -25.49 14.07 36.59
N HIS A 69 -26.57 14.82 36.32
CA HIS A 69 -26.82 16.11 36.94
C HIS A 69 -27.05 16.00 38.46
N GLU A 70 -27.78 14.97 38.89
CA GLU A 70 -28.07 14.66 40.30
C GLU A 70 -26.89 13.97 41.01
N GLY A 71 -25.84 13.60 40.28
CA GLY A 71 -24.62 12.99 40.85
C GLY A 71 -24.73 11.50 41.17
N PHE A 72 -25.77 10.81 40.67
CA PHE A 72 -25.93 9.36 40.80
C PHE A 72 -24.97 8.56 39.90
N VAL A 73 -24.49 9.17 38.82
CA VAL A 73 -23.49 8.61 37.91
C VAL A 73 -22.33 9.58 37.77
N ALA A 74 -21.10 9.09 37.92
CA ALA A 74 -19.92 9.92 37.70
C ALA A 74 -19.57 9.98 36.20
N VAL A 75 -19.01 11.11 35.74
CA VAL A 75 -18.60 11.29 34.32
C VAL A 75 -17.65 10.18 33.87
N GLY A 76 -16.74 9.74 34.74
CA GLY A 76 -15.77 8.68 34.45
C GLY A 76 -16.38 7.28 34.30
N GLU A 77 -17.62 7.06 34.76
CA GLU A 77 -18.33 5.78 34.56
C GLU A 77 -18.94 5.68 33.16
N LEU A 78 -19.32 6.81 32.56
CA LEU A 78 -19.83 6.88 31.18
C LEU A 78 -18.72 7.03 30.16
N ASP A 79 -17.69 7.80 30.50
CA ASP A 79 -16.52 8.04 29.67
C ASP A 79 -15.24 7.62 30.41
N PRO A 80 -15.01 6.31 30.58
CA PRO A 80 -13.82 5.79 31.26
C PRO A 80 -12.52 6.13 30.52
N LEU A 81 -12.63 6.58 29.26
CA LEU A 81 -11.51 6.97 28.41
C LEU A 81 -11.30 8.49 28.39
N ASN A 82 -12.10 9.27 29.13
CA ASN A 82 -11.99 10.73 29.21
C ASN A 82 -11.96 11.42 27.83
N ARG A 83 -12.70 10.88 26.86
CA ARG A 83 -12.83 11.44 25.50
C ARG A 83 -13.45 12.84 25.48
N HIS A 84 -14.25 13.21 26.47
CA HIS A 84 -14.81 14.56 26.56
C HIS A 84 -13.75 15.67 26.70
N TYR A 85 -12.53 15.36 27.17
CA TYR A 85 -11.41 16.31 27.23
C TYR A 85 -10.63 16.46 25.91
N ILE A 86 -11.07 15.82 24.81
CA ILE A 86 -10.36 15.89 23.52
C ILE A 86 -10.24 17.33 23.00
N THR A 87 -11.23 18.19 23.28
CA THR A 87 -11.28 19.60 22.85
C THR A 87 -10.52 20.56 23.76
N SER A 88 -10.13 20.13 24.97
CA SER A 88 -9.34 20.96 25.88
C SER A 88 -7.89 21.06 25.40
N PRO A 89 -7.27 22.26 25.46
CA PRO A 89 -5.86 22.42 25.10
C PRO A 89 -5.00 21.54 26.01
N LYS A 90 -4.21 20.67 25.39
CA LYS A 90 -3.40 19.69 26.13
C LYS A 90 -2.11 20.31 26.64
N PRO A 91 -1.63 19.92 27.83
CA PRO A 91 -0.26 20.19 28.21
C PRO A 91 0.67 19.52 27.19
N GLU A 92 1.83 20.14 26.97
CA GLU A 92 2.85 19.60 26.08
C GLU A 92 3.24 18.16 26.49
N LEU A 93 3.10 17.21 25.57
CA LEU A 93 3.46 15.82 25.82
C LEU A 93 4.99 15.68 25.90
N VAL A 94 5.49 15.12 27.00
CA VAL A 94 6.90 14.77 27.14
C VAL A 94 7.06 13.26 26.98
N ILE A 95 7.76 12.85 25.92
CA ILE A 95 8.09 11.44 25.69
C ILE A 95 9.37 11.10 26.45
N GLN A 96 9.33 10.01 27.19
CA GLN A 96 10.49 9.47 27.92
C GLN A 96 11.16 8.40 27.06
N VAL A 97 12.48 8.45 26.91
CA VAL A 97 13.24 7.50 26.08
C VAL A 97 14.37 6.90 26.91
N ALA A 98 14.33 5.58 27.10
CA ALA A 98 15.43 4.82 27.71
C ALA A 98 16.24 4.13 26.62
N LEU A 99 17.53 4.45 26.54
CA LEU A 99 18.48 3.84 25.62
C LEU A 99 19.14 2.64 26.29
N ILE A 100 18.98 1.46 25.70
CA ILE A 100 19.45 0.20 26.26
C ILE A 100 20.64 -0.30 25.43
N ALA A 101 21.85 -0.23 25.97
CA ALA A 101 23.05 -0.70 25.28
C ALA A 101 23.10 -2.23 25.21
N GLU A 102 23.56 -2.77 24.09
CA GLU A 102 23.81 -4.21 23.89
C GLU A 102 24.80 -4.76 24.91
N ASP A 103 25.90 -4.05 25.13
CA ASP A 103 26.92 -4.39 26.11
C ASP A 103 27.58 -3.15 26.74
N GLU A 104 28.60 -3.37 27.56
CA GLU A 104 29.37 -2.30 28.19
C GLU A 104 30.20 -1.49 27.18
N GLU A 105 30.61 -2.07 26.04
CA GLU A 105 31.38 -1.35 25.02
C GLU A 105 30.54 -0.25 24.38
N ILE A 106 29.31 -0.59 23.96
CA ILE A 106 28.35 0.38 23.42
C ILE A 106 27.96 1.41 24.48
N LYS A 107 27.78 0.99 25.74
CA LYS A 107 27.48 1.91 26.84
C LYS A 107 28.60 2.90 27.09
N GLU A 108 29.85 2.46 27.07
CA GLU A 108 31.01 3.34 27.17
C GLU A 108 31.10 4.32 26.00
N LEU A 109 30.87 3.84 24.77
CA LEU A 109 30.86 4.68 23.57
C LEU A 109 29.81 5.80 23.68
N LEU A 110 28.60 5.47 24.09
CA LEU A 110 27.51 6.44 24.31
C LEU A 110 27.86 7.42 25.44
N THR A 111 28.39 6.92 26.55
CA THR A 111 28.77 7.74 27.71
C THR A 111 29.88 8.74 27.37
N LYS A 112 30.89 8.33 26.59
CA LYS A 112 31.97 9.20 26.09
C LYS A 112 31.45 10.38 25.27
N ASN A 113 30.29 10.22 24.64
CA ASN A 113 29.62 11.24 23.83
C ASN A 113 28.48 11.96 24.59
N GLY A 114 28.44 11.85 25.92
CA GLY A 114 27.45 12.54 26.76
C GLY A 114 26.03 11.97 26.69
N VAL A 115 25.87 10.75 26.16
CA VAL A 115 24.57 10.07 26.06
C VAL A 115 24.36 9.18 27.27
N ILE A 116 23.23 9.37 27.98
CA ILE A 116 22.83 8.51 29.09
C ILE A 116 22.23 7.21 28.53
N SER A 117 22.84 6.08 28.86
CA SER A 117 22.38 4.73 28.50
C SER A 117 22.56 3.75 29.67
N GLN A 118 21.98 2.57 29.54
CA GLN A 118 22.04 1.49 30.53
C GLN A 118 22.04 0.13 29.83
N THR A 119 22.65 -0.91 30.40
CA THR A 119 22.47 -2.28 29.91
C THR A 119 21.16 -2.88 30.42
N VAL A 120 20.76 -4.05 29.91
CA VAL A 120 19.60 -4.79 30.44
C VAL A 120 19.78 -5.15 31.91
N LYS A 121 21.01 -5.43 32.34
CA LYS A 121 21.35 -5.71 33.75
C LYS A 121 21.20 -4.47 34.63
N ASP A 122 21.62 -3.31 34.13
CA ASP A 122 21.48 -2.03 34.85
C ASP A 122 20.02 -1.58 35.02
N ALA A 123 19.11 -2.10 34.18
CA ALA A 123 17.69 -1.76 34.20
C ALA A 123 16.90 -2.46 35.31
N GLU A 124 17.47 -3.49 35.96
CA GLU A 124 16.80 -4.21 37.05
C GLU A 124 16.39 -3.24 38.18
N PRO A 125 15.18 -3.39 38.75
CA PRO A 125 14.25 -4.52 38.63
C PRO A 125 13.29 -4.47 37.43
N ILE A 126 13.39 -3.48 36.54
CA ILE A 126 12.51 -3.37 35.36
C ILE A 126 13.04 -4.30 34.27
N ARG A 127 12.28 -5.34 33.95
CA ARG A 127 12.65 -6.32 32.91
C ARG A 127 12.27 -5.82 31.53
N ILE A 128 13.17 -5.94 30.56
CA ILE A 128 12.95 -5.48 29.19
C ILE A 128 12.72 -6.71 28.30
N LEU A 129 11.65 -6.69 27.51
CA LEU A 129 11.24 -7.80 26.65
C LEU A 129 10.84 -7.30 25.25
N PRO A 130 10.90 -8.14 24.21
CA PRO A 130 10.42 -7.74 22.89
C PRO A 130 8.88 -7.65 22.82
N ALA A 131 8.34 -6.75 22.01
CA ALA A 131 6.89 -6.53 21.85
C ALA A 131 6.08 -7.81 21.56
N ARG A 132 6.64 -8.75 20.78
CA ARG A 132 6.01 -10.05 20.50
C ARG A 132 5.62 -10.85 21.76
N CYS A 133 6.38 -10.69 22.84
CA CYS A 133 6.07 -11.31 24.13
C CYS A 133 4.75 -10.77 24.67
N LEU A 134 4.56 -9.45 24.60
CA LEU A 134 3.33 -8.80 25.03
C LEU A 134 2.12 -9.23 24.18
N SER A 135 2.27 -9.34 22.85
CA SER A 135 1.21 -9.87 21.96
C SER A 135 0.82 -11.31 22.34
N LYS A 136 1.81 -12.15 22.69
CA LYS A 136 1.55 -13.51 23.19
C LYS A 136 0.85 -13.51 24.55
N ILE A 137 1.20 -12.61 25.46
CA ILE A 137 0.53 -12.44 26.76
C ILE A 137 -0.94 -12.05 26.51
N TYR A 138 -1.20 -11.04 25.69
CA TYR A 138 -2.56 -10.58 25.39
C TYR A 138 -3.41 -11.62 24.67
N SER A 139 -2.82 -12.56 23.92
CA SER A 139 -3.60 -13.68 23.33
C SER A 139 -4.29 -14.57 24.36
N ARG A 140 -3.88 -14.52 25.63
CA ARG A 140 -4.54 -15.21 26.74
C ARG A 140 -5.77 -14.46 27.28
N LEU A 141 -5.92 -13.18 26.97
CA LEU A 141 -7.06 -12.39 27.39
C LEU A 141 -8.34 -13.00 26.81
N GLY A 142 -9.32 -13.26 27.66
CA GLY A 142 -10.60 -13.88 27.26
C GLY A 142 -10.54 -15.39 26.95
N LYS A 143 -9.37 -16.05 27.07
CA LYS A 143 -9.24 -17.49 26.80
C LYS A 143 -9.94 -18.29 27.90
N ASN A 144 -10.96 -19.06 27.52
CA ASN A 144 -11.71 -19.90 28.44
C ASN A 144 -11.98 -21.29 27.82
N ARG A 145 -11.26 -22.30 28.30
CA ARG A 145 -11.38 -23.68 27.82
C ARG A 145 -12.78 -24.27 28.04
N LYS A 146 -13.47 -23.91 29.12
CA LYS A 146 -14.82 -24.44 29.42
C LYS A 146 -15.87 -23.91 28.44
N LEU A 147 -15.69 -22.67 27.97
CA LEU A 147 -16.59 -22.01 27.02
C LEU A 147 -16.13 -22.14 25.56
N GLY A 148 -15.06 -22.88 25.29
CA GLY A 148 -14.49 -23.00 23.93
C GLY A 148 -13.82 -21.71 23.40
N LEU A 149 -13.64 -20.67 24.24
CA LEU A 149 -13.07 -19.40 23.82
C LEU A 149 -11.54 -19.50 23.71
N SER A 150 -11.00 -19.26 22.51
CA SER A 150 -9.56 -19.34 22.19
C SER A 150 -8.74 -18.18 22.77
N GLY A 151 -9.39 -17.04 23.05
CA GLY A 151 -8.80 -15.80 23.53
C GLY A 151 -8.73 -14.71 22.46
N ARG A 152 -8.06 -13.60 22.76
CA ARG A 152 -7.80 -12.53 21.79
C ARG A 152 -6.91 -13.04 20.65
N PRO A 153 -7.22 -12.76 19.37
CA PRO A 153 -6.32 -13.06 18.25
C PRO A 153 -4.94 -12.42 18.45
N ARG A 154 -3.90 -13.10 17.99
CA ARG A 154 -2.54 -12.55 18.04
C ARG A 154 -2.45 -11.40 17.07
N SER A 155 -2.57 -10.20 17.61
CA SER A 155 -2.44 -8.94 16.92
C SER A 155 -1.34 -8.15 17.61
N SER A 156 -0.61 -7.37 16.82
CA SER A 156 0.25 -6.33 17.34
C SER A 156 -0.53 -5.42 18.28
N ILE A 157 0.17 -4.86 19.25
CA ILE A 157 -0.43 -4.02 20.29
C ILE A 157 -0.34 -2.55 19.87
N GLY A 158 0.59 -2.26 18.97
CA GLY A 158 0.86 -0.94 18.46
C GLY A 158 1.65 -0.08 19.44
N VAL A 159 2.14 1.03 18.89
CA VAL A 159 3.06 1.98 19.52
C VAL A 159 2.52 2.54 20.85
N ILE A 160 1.21 2.82 20.94
CA ILE A 160 0.58 3.32 22.19
C ILE A 160 0.61 2.28 23.31
N GLY A 161 0.46 1.00 22.98
CA GLY A 161 0.58 -0.05 23.99
C GLY A 161 2.00 -0.18 24.49
N ILE A 162 2.95 -0.25 23.56
CA ILE A 162 4.38 -0.42 23.85
C ILE A 162 4.96 0.77 24.64
N GLY A 163 4.43 1.99 24.43
CA GLY A 163 4.81 3.16 25.22
C GLY A 163 4.37 3.13 26.69
N SER A 164 3.67 2.09 27.15
CA SER A 164 3.32 1.89 28.57
C SER A 164 4.24 0.84 29.22
N LEU A 165 4.52 1.02 30.50
CA LEU A 165 5.10 -0.03 31.33
C LEU A 165 4.00 -0.97 31.83
N TYR A 166 4.38 -2.21 32.16
CA TYR A 166 3.43 -3.24 32.55
C TYR A 166 3.80 -3.86 33.89
N ARG A 167 2.81 -4.09 34.74
CA ARG A 167 2.98 -4.79 36.01
C ARG A 167 2.38 -6.19 35.93
N ALA A 168 3.18 -7.18 36.32
CA ALA A 168 2.74 -8.57 36.43
C ALA A 168 3.56 -9.28 37.52
N ASP A 169 2.90 -10.07 38.38
CA ASP A 169 3.58 -10.86 39.43
C ASP A 169 4.56 -10.04 40.30
N GLY A 170 4.15 -8.83 40.69
CA GLY A 170 4.97 -7.90 41.48
C GLY A 170 6.15 -7.25 40.73
N ASN A 171 6.41 -7.65 39.48
CA ASN A 171 7.50 -7.13 38.65
C ASN A 171 6.99 -6.09 37.64
N ILE A 172 7.91 -5.26 37.14
CA ILE A 172 7.64 -4.24 36.13
C ILE A 172 8.37 -4.62 34.84
N TYR A 173 7.66 -4.47 33.72
CA TYR A 173 8.11 -4.85 32.40
C TYR A 173 8.04 -3.64 31.45
N ALA A 174 9.11 -3.45 30.70
CA ALA A 174 9.16 -2.55 29.56
C ALA A 174 9.24 -3.40 28.28
N PHE A 175 8.61 -2.93 27.20
CA PHE A 175 8.67 -3.62 25.91
C PHE A 175 9.37 -2.75 24.87
N THR A 176 10.23 -3.37 24.06
CA THR A 176 10.87 -2.67 22.94
C THR A 176 9.87 -2.48 21.79
N PRO A 177 10.00 -1.41 20.98
CA PRO A 177 9.20 -1.20 19.79
C PRO A 177 9.15 -2.42 18.87
N GLU A 178 7.99 -2.69 18.30
CA GLU A 178 7.77 -3.90 17.48
C GLU A 178 8.68 -3.89 16.26
N PHE A 179 8.77 -2.75 15.56
CA PHE A 179 9.54 -2.60 14.31
C PHE A 179 11.03 -2.89 14.46
N LEU A 180 11.59 -2.93 15.67
CA LEU A 180 12.98 -3.30 15.94
C LEU A 180 13.23 -4.81 15.91
N ASP A 181 12.18 -5.64 15.85
CA ASP A 181 12.30 -7.10 15.85
C ASP A 181 12.54 -7.66 14.44
N TYR A 182 13.79 -7.62 13.99
CA TYR A 182 14.19 -8.11 12.67
C TYR A 182 13.93 -9.60 12.42
N ARG A 183 13.74 -10.40 13.49
CA ARG A 183 13.40 -11.83 13.35
C ARG A 183 12.04 -12.00 12.71
N GLN A 184 11.12 -11.06 12.92
CA GLN A 184 9.85 -11.04 12.22
C GLN A 184 10.00 -10.47 10.81
N PHE A 185 10.65 -9.31 10.67
CA PHE A 185 10.85 -8.67 9.38
C PHE A 185 12.08 -7.73 9.36
N TYR A 186 12.88 -7.79 8.30
CA TYR A 186 14.23 -7.20 8.24
C TYR A 186 14.31 -5.67 8.08
N MET A 187 13.20 -4.93 7.90
CA MET A 187 13.24 -3.50 7.54
C MET A 187 14.05 -2.62 8.51
N CYS A 188 14.13 -2.97 9.78
CA CYS A 188 14.91 -2.23 10.78
C CYS A 188 16.42 -2.32 10.62
N LEU A 189 16.93 -3.20 9.75
CA LEU A 189 18.37 -3.30 9.46
C LEU A 189 18.87 -2.16 8.56
N ASP A 190 17.94 -1.43 7.93
CA ASP A 190 18.23 -0.16 7.27
C ASP A 190 18.10 0.98 8.29
N ASN A 191 19.25 1.50 8.73
CA ASN A 191 19.34 2.51 9.79
C ASN A 191 18.59 3.80 9.43
N GLU A 192 18.55 4.21 8.16
CA GLU A 192 17.84 5.42 7.72
C GLU A 192 16.33 5.21 7.78
N LEU A 193 15.84 4.06 7.31
CA LEU A 193 14.42 3.71 7.43
C LEU A 193 14.00 3.56 8.91
N LEU A 194 14.88 3.00 9.74
CA LEU A 194 14.64 2.84 11.16
C LEU A 194 14.45 4.18 11.87
N ILE A 195 15.33 5.13 11.58
CA ILE A 195 15.25 6.50 12.09
C ILE A 195 13.93 7.14 11.67
N ASP A 196 13.51 6.98 10.42
CA ASP A 196 12.23 7.50 9.94
C ASP A 196 11.02 6.84 10.61
N SER A 197 11.11 5.55 10.93
CA SER A 197 10.07 4.82 11.68
C SER A 197 9.97 5.37 13.10
N LEU A 198 11.10 5.57 13.77
CA LEU A 198 11.16 6.19 15.10
C LEU A 198 10.57 7.62 15.10
N LYS A 199 10.89 8.44 14.09
CA LYS A 199 10.30 9.79 13.96
C LYS A 199 8.78 9.73 13.84
N THR A 200 8.28 8.85 12.96
CA THR A 200 6.84 8.65 12.74
C THR A 200 6.13 8.26 14.04
N ASP A 201 6.74 7.38 14.83
CA ASP A 201 6.18 6.94 16.11
C ASP A 201 6.17 8.04 17.17
N LEU A 202 7.22 8.86 17.25
CA LEU A 202 7.30 10.00 18.18
C LEU A 202 6.21 11.05 17.86
N GLU A 203 6.00 11.35 16.58
CA GLU A 203 4.90 12.20 16.14
C GLU A 203 3.53 11.57 16.44
N TYR A 204 3.41 10.26 16.22
CA TYR A 204 2.19 9.52 16.53
C TYR A 204 1.85 9.59 18.02
N PHE A 205 2.83 9.47 18.92
CA PHE A 205 2.63 9.68 20.35
C PHE A 205 2.12 11.09 20.65
N ARG A 206 2.76 12.14 20.12
CA ARG A 206 2.35 13.53 20.33
C ARG A 206 0.88 13.74 19.96
N ASN A 207 0.46 13.18 18.84
CA ASN A 207 -0.88 13.37 18.32
C ASN A 207 -1.91 12.48 19.02
N ASN A 208 -1.57 11.25 19.42
CA ASN A 208 -2.54 10.22 19.80
C ASN A 208 -2.46 9.74 21.25
N TRP A 209 -1.44 10.12 22.04
CA TRP A 209 -1.36 9.70 23.43
C TRP A 209 -2.47 10.35 24.27
N ARG A 210 -3.27 9.51 24.95
CA ARG A 210 -4.40 9.90 25.81
C ARG A 210 -4.38 9.20 27.17
N LEU A 211 -3.36 8.39 27.43
CA LEU A 211 -3.27 7.61 28.65
C LEU A 211 -2.69 8.45 29.79
N THR A 212 -3.05 8.12 31.03
CA THR A 212 -2.49 8.73 32.22
C THR A 212 -1.01 8.36 32.34
N GLY A 213 -0.16 9.36 32.61
CA GLY A 213 1.29 9.20 32.62
C GLY A 213 1.93 9.47 31.25
N ARG A 214 3.26 9.54 31.24
CA ARG A 214 4.06 9.82 30.04
C ARG A 214 4.36 8.53 29.27
N PRO A 215 4.39 8.59 27.93
CA PRO A 215 4.87 7.47 27.13
C PRO A 215 6.36 7.24 27.41
N THR A 216 6.73 5.99 27.64
CA THR A 216 8.11 5.56 27.91
C THR A 216 8.54 4.56 26.85
N LEU A 217 9.44 4.99 25.98
CA LEU A 217 9.98 4.21 24.87
C LEU A 217 11.31 3.58 25.28
N THR A 218 11.49 2.29 25.01
CA THR A 218 12.73 1.56 25.33
C THR A 218 13.43 1.15 24.04
N ILE A 219 14.55 1.79 23.71
CA ILE A 219 15.25 1.62 22.43
C ILE A 219 16.55 0.83 22.67
N PRO A 220 16.65 -0.44 22.24
CA PRO A 220 17.91 -1.17 22.19
C PRO A 220 18.88 -0.52 21.19
N ILE A 221 20.14 -0.35 21.60
CA ILE A 221 21.24 0.19 20.80
C ILE A 221 22.30 -0.90 20.66
N THR A 222 22.46 -1.40 19.44
CA THR A 222 23.37 -2.50 19.10
C THR A 222 24.59 -2.01 18.31
N HIS A 223 25.62 -2.85 18.21
CA HIS A 223 26.77 -2.59 17.34
C HIS A 223 26.36 -2.35 15.89
N SER A 224 25.43 -3.17 15.39
CA SER A 224 24.92 -3.07 14.01
C SER A 224 24.22 -1.73 13.73
N LEU A 225 23.50 -1.20 14.73
CA LEU A 225 22.82 0.09 14.61
C LEU A 225 23.82 1.26 14.55
N LEU A 226 24.85 1.25 15.39
CA LEU A 226 25.84 2.33 15.44
C LEU A 226 26.90 2.24 14.35
N GLU A 227 27.10 1.06 13.74
CA GLU A 227 28.26 0.78 12.86
C GLU A 227 29.58 1.19 13.56
N ASP A 228 29.63 0.92 14.87
CA ASP A 228 30.70 1.29 15.81
C ASP A 228 31.12 2.77 15.80
N SER A 229 30.25 3.68 15.35
CA SER A 229 30.56 5.10 15.22
C SER A 229 29.38 6.02 15.52
N MET A 230 29.61 7.05 16.33
CA MET A 230 28.61 8.12 16.57
C MET A 230 28.40 9.02 15.34
N SER A 231 29.27 8.94 14.34
CA SER A 231 29.12 9.65 13.08
C SER A 231 28.14 8.96 12.12
N SER A 232 27.67 7.74 12.44
CA SER A 232 26.63 7.05 11.67
C SER A 232 25.30 7.81 11.72
N ALA A 233 24.36 7.44 10.84
CA ALA A 233 23.02 8.01 10.83
C ALA A 233 22.33 7.83 12.19
N ALA A 234 22.43 6.63 12.77
CA ALA A 234 21.86 6.32 14.07
C ALA A 234 22.55 7.08 15.21
N GLY A 235 23.88 7.18 15.19
CA GLY A 235 24.63 7.98 16.16
C GLY A 235 24.21 9.45 16.18
N ARG A 236 24.09 10.05 14.99
CA ARG A 236 23.55 11.43 14.83
C ARG A 236 22.13 11.56 15.36
N PHE A 237 21.26 10.61 15.04
CA PHE A 237 19.89 10.59 15.55
C PHE A 237 19.83 10.49 17.08
N ILE A 238 20.64 9.63 17.71
CA ILE A 238 20.71 9.49 19.16
C ILE A 238 21.11 10.82 19.82
N LEU A 239 22.09 11.53 19.26
CA LEU A 239 22.49 12.87 19.73
C LEU A 239 21.37 13.91 19.55
N GLN A 240 20.56 13.81 18.50
CA GLN A 240 19.39 14.67 18.34
C GLN A 240 18.31 14.36 19.39
N VAL A 241 18.07 13.08 19.70
CA VAL A 241 17.12 12.65 20.73
C VAL A 241 17.55 13.15 22.12
N THR A 242 18.85 13.19 22.42
CA THR A 242 19.36 13.71 23.71
C THR A 242 19.30 15.22 23.84
N SER A 243 19.16 15.97 22.74
CA SER A 243 19.04 17.44 22.76
C SER A 243 17.78 17.96 23.48
N GLY A 244 16.77 17.10 23.68
CA GLY A 244 15.55 17.40 24.43
C GLY A 244 14.35 17.81 23.57
N TYR A 245 14.55 18.13 22.30
CA TYR A 245 13.49 18.37 21.33
C TYR A 245 13.82 17.75 19.98
N LEU A 246 12.85 17.07 19.38
CA LEU A 246 12.97 16.47 18.07
C LEU A 246 11.66 16.66 17.30
N TYR A 247 11.70 17.31 16.13
CA TYR A 247 10.54 17.58 15.27
C TYR A 247 9.30 18.12 16.03
N SER A 248 9.53 19.11 16.91
CA SER A 248 8.49 19.70 17.79
C SER A 248 7.87 18.75 18.83
N VAL A 249 8.50 17.60 19.06
CA VAL A 249 8.19 16.67 20.15
C VAL A 249 9.22 16.88 21.26
N ARG A 250 8.75 17.07 22.50
CA ARG A 250 9.63 17.18 23.67
C ARG A 250 10.03 15.80 24.14
N ILE A 251 11.33 15.56 24.24
CA ILE A 251 11.91 14.26 24.61
C ILE A 251 12.74 14.40 25.89
N ARG A 252 12.66 13.40 26.75
CA ARG A 252 13.52 13.26 27.92
C ARG A 252 14.21 11.89 27.89
N VAL A 253 15.51 11.90 27.68
CA VAL A 253 16.37 10.71 27.80
C VAL A 253 16.77 10.50 29.25
N GLY A 254 16.88 9.25 29.70
CA GLY A 254 17.29 8.89 31.06
C GLY A 254 17.08 7.41 31.39
N LYS A 255 17.32 7.04 32.64
CA LYS A 255 17.20 5.66 33.12
C LYS A 255 15.75 5.25 33.37
N LEU A 256 15.41 3.98 33.13
CA LEU A 256 14.04 3.48 33.34
C LEU A 256 13.55 3.66 34.78
N SER A 257 14.43 3.48 35.77
CA SER A 257 14.13 3.65 37.20
C SER A 257 13.71 5.08 37.56
N GLU A 258 14.33 6.09 36.94
CA GLU A 258 14.00 7.50 37.13
C GLU A 258 12.67 7.89 36.47
N MET A 259 12.31 7.20 35.39
CA MET A 259 11.13 7.48 34.60
C MET A 259 9.86 6.90 35.21
N LEU A 260 9.99 5.78 35.93
CA LEU A 260 8.90 4.94 36.43
C LEU A 260 7.76 5.71 37.12
N SER A 261 8.08 6.69 37.96
CA SER A 261 7.09 7.48 38.71
C SER A 261 6.16 8.34 37.83
N ARG A 262 6.60 8.64 36.60
CA ARG A 262 5.86 9.48 35.64
C ARG A 262 5.31 8.68 34.45
N SER A 263 5.72 7.43 34.29
CA SER A 263 5.33 6.56 33.18
C SER A 263 3.87 6.12 33.28
N SER A 264 3.24 5.85 32.13
CA SER A 264 1.98 5.09 32.09
C SER A 264 2.24 3.64 32.48
N ILE A 265 1.49 3.10 33.46
CA ILE A 265 1.62 1.72 33.93
C ILE A 265 0.27 0.99 33.77
N LYS A 266 0.30 -0.20 33.19
CA LYS A 266 -0.86 -1.09 33.02
C LYS A 266 -0.66 -2.41 33.76
N ASN A 267 -1.73 -3.06 34.21
CA ASN A 267 -1.65 -4.36 34.88
C ASN A 267 -2.00 -5.51 33.95
N LEU A 268 -1.30 -6.64 34.08
CA LEU A 268 -1.52 -7.88 33.32
C LEU A 268 -2.11 -9.00 34.20
N ASP A 269 -3.03 -8.65 35.10
CA ASP A 269 -3.56 -9.53 36.14
C ASP A 269 -4.40 -10.71 35.59
N PHE A 270 -4.79 -10.66 34.32
CA PHE A 270 -5.56 -11.73 33.66
C PHE A 270 -4.73 -12.98 33.36
N VAL A 271 -3.39 -12.92 33.43
CA VAL A 271 -2.51 -14.08 33.19
C VAL A 271 -2.00 -14.65 34.50
N LYS A 272 -2.21 -15.95 34.71
CA LYS A 272 -1.68 -16.66 35.89
C LYS A 272 -0.14 -16.62 35.92
N PRO A 273 0.49 -16.44 37.09
CA PRO A 273 1.96 -16.30 37.21
C PRO A 273 2.77 -17.41 36.53
N LYS A 274 2.37 -18.69 36.69
CA LYS A 274 3.05 -19.83 36.05
C LYS A 274 3.09 -19.69 34.52
N HIS A 275 1.95 -19.40 33.90
CA HIS A 275 1.88 -19.24 32.45
C HIS A 275 2.65 -18.00 31.98
N PHE A 276 2.66 -16.93 32.77
CA PHE A 276 3.42 -15.73 32.45
C PHE A 276 4.92 -16.01 32.45
N ALA A 277 5.43 -16.72 33.46
CA ALA A 277 6.83 -17.15 33.52
C ALA A 277 7.21 -18.08 32.34
N ASP A 278 6.35 -19.03 31.98
CA ASP A 278 6.57 -19.94 30.84
C ASP A 278 6.66 -19.19 29.50
N ILE A 279 5.87 -18.12 29.34
CA ILE A 279 5.90 -17.28 28.14
C ILE A 279 7.23 -16.51 28.09
N ILE A 280 7.62 -15.85 29.18
CA ILE A 280 8.83 -15.03 29.23
C ILE A 280 10.09 -15.85 28.96
N ARG A 281 10.19 -17.07 29.52
CA ARG A 281 11.35 -17.95 29.34
C ARG A 281 11.68 -18.29 27.88
N ARG A 282 10.70 -18.16 26.97
CA ARG A 282 10.86 -18.43 25.54
C ARG A 282 11.41 -17.25 24.76
N PHE A 283 11.50 -16.07 25.36
CA PHE A 283 11.96 -14.86 24.69
C PHE A 283 13.33 -14.45 25.22
N PRO A 284 14.39 -14.47 24.38
CA PRO A 284 15.71 -14.04 24.77
C PRO A 284 15.76 -12.52 24.98
N ASP A 285 16.89 -12.07 25.54
CA ASP A 285 17.23 -10.65 25.69
C ASP A 285 17.05 -9.89 24.36
N PRO A 286 16.27 -8.80 24.33
CA PRO A 286 16.03 -8.03 23.11
C PRO A 286 17.25 -7.28 22.57
N THR A 287 18.34 -7.12 23.34
CA THR A 287 19.55 -6.45 22.85
C THR A 287 20.53 -7.39 22.15
N VAL A 288 20.39 -8.71 22.33
CA VAL A 288 21.32 -9.68 21.75
C VAL A 288 20.98 -9.93 20.29
N SER A 289 21.89 -9.52 19.41
CA SER A 289 21.88 -9.90 18.00
C SER A 289 22.23 -11.40 17.88
N PRO A 290 21.33 -12.32 17.49
CA PRO A 290 21.70 -13.72 17.23
C PRO A 290 22.82 -13.80 16.21
N ARG A 291 23.88 -14.51 16.58
CA ARG A 291 25.00 -14.80 15.68
C ARG A 291 24.55 -15.82 14.63
N PRO A 292 25.00 -15.70 13.36
CA PRO A 292 24.70 -16.71 12.34
C PRO A 292 25.03 -18.12 12.85
N GLY A 293 24.03 -19.01 12.83
CA GLY A 293 24.17 -20.42 13.26
C GLY A 293 23.61 -20.77 14.66
N GLU A 294 23.15 -19.79 15.46
CA GLU A 294 22.44 -20.10 16.72
C GLU A 294 21.02 -20.66 16.51
N VAL A 295 20.43 -20.42 15.33
CA VAL A 295 19.10 -20.90 14.91
C VAL A 295 18.99 -22.42 14.95
N LEU A 296 20.07 -23.13 14.58
CA LEU A 296 20.10 -24.60 14.59
C LEU A 296 19.96 -25.19 15.99
N LYS A 297 20.21 -24.41 17.06
CA LYS A 297 20.22 -24.90 18.44
C LYS A 297 18.93 -24.63 19.20
N ASN A 298 18.16 -23.61 18.83
CA ASN A 298 17.11 -23.06 19.71
C ASN A 298 15.84 -22.61 18.94
N TYR A 299 15.11 -23.52 18.31
CA TYR A 299 13.72 -23.25 17.92
C TYR A 299 12.87 -24.53 17.96
N ASP A 300 12.03 -24.63 18.99
CA ASP A 300 10.89 -25.53 19.04
C ASP A 300 9.64 -24.65 19.19
N ASP A 301 9.22 -24.06 18.08
CA ASP A 301 7.94 -23.34 17.98
C ASP A 301 7.11 -24.03 16.89
N SER A 302 6.69 -25.25 17.21
CA SER A 302 5.65 -26.01 16.52
C SER A 302 4.26 -25.35 16.74
N VAL A 303 4.08 -24.11 16.27
CA VAL A 303 2.77 -23.49 16.06
C VAL A 303 2.83 -22.56 14.84
N GLY A 304 3.18 -23.12 13.68
CA GLY A 304 2.69 -22.60 12.40
C GLY A 304 1.34 -23.25 12.14
N GLU A 305 0.28 -22.46 12.02
CA GLU A 305 -0.99 -22.97 11.49
C GLU A 305 -0.71 -23.50 10.07
N GLN A 306 -0.83 -24.82 9.94
CA GLN A 306 -0.76 -25.51 8.66
C GLN A 306 -1.97 -25.08 7.83
N THR A 307 -1.74 -24.23 6.84
CA THR A 307 -2.65 -24.09 5.71
C THR A 307 -2.03 -24.82 4.53
N ILE A 308 -2.54 -26.02 4.28
CA ILE A 308 -2.22 -26.82 3.09
C ILE A 308 -2.90 -26.11 1.91
N TYR A 309 -2.14 -25.36 1.13
CA TYR A 309 -2.59 -24.88 -0.18
C TYR A 309 -1.91 -25.72 -1.26
N GLY A 310 -2.71 -26.53 -1.95
CA GLY A 310 -2.29 -27.21 -3.17
C GLY A 310 -2.18 -26.19 -4.31
N GLY A 311 -0.95 -25.81 -4.64
CA GLY A 311 -0.63 -25.07 -5.86
C GLY A 311 -0.16 -26.02 -6.95
N SER A 312 -0.71 -25.88 -8.15
CA SER A 312 -0.33 -26.65 -9.34
C SER A 312 1.12 -26.38 -9.74
N MET A 313 1.90 -27.45 -9.94
CA MET A 313 3.28 -27.40 -10.44
C MET A 313 3.32 -26.92 -11.90
N SER A 314 4.16 -25.93 -12.22
CA SER A 314 4.59 -25.64 -13.59
C SER A 314 6.04 -26.07 -13.80
N SER A 315 6.32 -26.68 -14.96
CA SER A 315 7.62 -27.15 -15.42
C SER A 315 8.70 -26.07 -15.41
N LEU A 316 9.83 -26.33 -14.74
CA LEU A 316 11.01 -25.44 -14.68
C LEU A 316 12.24 -26.14 -15.28
N ASP A 317 12.94 -25.42 -16.18
CA ASP A 317 14.16 -25.80 -16.89
C ASP A 317 15.35 -26.16 -15.97
N HIS A 318 16.14 -27.14 -16.40
CA HIS A 318 17.12 -27.94 -15.65
C HIS A 318 18.48 -27.27 -15.32
N SER A 319 18.49 -26.03 -14.84
CA SER A 319 19.69 -25.47 -14.19
C SER A 319 19.34 -25.07 -12.75
N ILE A 320 20.13 -25.50 -11.75
CA ILE A 320 19.94 -25.09 -10.35
C ILE A 320 20.38 -23.62 -10.19
N TYR A 321 21.50 -23.26 -10.82
CA TYR A 321 22.10 -21.93 -10.74
C TYR A 321 21.25 -20.87 -11.46
N GLY A 322 21.01 -19.75 -10.78
CA GLY A 322 20.12 -18.67 -11.22
C GLY A 322 18.63 -18.99 -11.04
N SER A 323 18.26 -20.01 -10.28
CA SER A 323 16.86 -20.33 -10.00
C SER A 323 16.17 -19.23 -9.19
N VAL A 324 16.89 -18.58 -8.26
CA VAL A 324 16.41 -17.40 -7.53
C VAL A 324 16.07 -16.28 -8.50
N ALA A 325 16.98 -15.94 -9.42
CA ALA A 325 16.75 -14.90 -10.43
C ALA A 325 15.59 -15.26 -11.35
N ARG A 326 15.50 -16.52 -11.81
CA ARG A 326 14.40 -17.00 -12.68
C ARG A 326 13.03 -17.03 -12.00
N SER A 327 12.98 -17.15 -10.67
CA SER A 327 11.73 -17.15 -9.90
C SER A 327 11.13 -15.77 -9.71
N ARG A 328 11.90 -14.70 -9.95
CA ARG A 328 11.43 -13.32 -9.89
C ARG A 328 10.73 -12.99 -11.20
N ASN A 329 9.47 -12.59 -11.12
CA ASN A 329 8.60 -12.37 -12.27
C ASN A 329 8.26 -10.89 -12.48
N LEU A 330 8.93 -9.95 -11.81
CA LEU A 330 8.71 -8.50 -12.00
C LEU A 330 8.80 -8.06 -13.49
N SER A 331 9.46 -8.86 -14.33
CA SER A 331 9.57 -8.67 -15.79
C SER A 331 8.92 -9.78 -16.66
N ARG A 332 8.64 -11.00 -16.15
CA ARG A 332 8.11 -12.16 -16.94
C ARG A 332 6.60 -12.16 -17.19
N ALA A 333 5.99 -11.06 -16.84
CA ALA A 333 4.57 -10.86 -16.73
C ALA A 333 3.87 -10.57 -18.10
N ALA A 334 4.50 -11.00 -19.20
CA ALA A 334 4.35 -10.41 -20.52
C ALA A 334 4.15 -11.45 -21.65
N SER A 335 3.26 -12.44 -21.47
CA SER A 335 2.98 -13.42 -22.52
C SER A 335 1.71 -13.12 -23.32
N TRP A 336 1.41 -11.87 -23.69
CA TRP A 336 0.39 -11.58 -24.70
C TRP A 336 0.69 -10.29 -25.48
N THR A 337 0.86 -10.41 -26.81
CA THR A 337 0.54 -9.32 -27.76
C THR A 337 -0.30 -9.86 -28.93
N SER A 338 -1.36 -9.10 -29.22
CA SER A 338 -1.94 -8.84 -30.54
C SER A 338 -2.44 -10.02 -31.41
N ALA A 339 -3.61 -10.55 -31.08
CA ALA A 339 -4.52 -11.09 -32.11
C ALA A 339 -5.56 -10.01 -32.46
N THR A 340 -5.15 -8.98 -33.20
CA THR A 340 -6.09 -8.08 -33.89
C THR A 340 -5.75 -8.03 -35.36
N SER A 341 -6.08 -9.11 -36.06
CA SER A 341 -6.45 -9.04 -37.47
C SER A 341 -7.98 -9.04 -37.52
N PHE A 342 -8.60 -7.87 -37.35
CA PHE A 342 -9.98 -7.69 -37.78
C PHE A 342 -9.97 -7.54 -39.29
N GLY A 343 -10.31 -8.64 -39.98
CA GLY A 343 -10.67 -8.60 -41.38
C GLY A 343 -11.97 -7.83 -41.53
N SER A 344 -12.02 -6.93 -42.50
CA SER A 344 -13.22 -6.23 -42.93
C SER A 344 -14.26 -7.23 -43.44
N ALA A 345 -15.39 -7.34 -42.76
CA ALA A 345 -16.63 -7.82 -43.33
C ALA A 345 -17.79 -7.06 -42.67
N SER A 346 -18.52 -6.33 -43.50
CA SER A 346 -19.88 -5.88 -43.24
C SER A 346 -20.74 -7.06 -42.82
N ASP A 347 -21.47 -6.93 -41.72
CA ASP A 347 -22.90 -7.28 -41.62
C ASP A 347 -23.39 -6.94 -40.20
N GLU A 348 -24.42 -6.10 -40.15
CA GLU A 348 -25.22 -5.79 -38.97
C GLU A 348 -26.11 -7.00 -38.67
N GLU A 349 -25.79 -7.80 -37.65
CA GLU A 349 -26.70 -8.66 -36.86
C GLU A 349 -25.92 -9.76 -36.12
N GLU A 350 -25.06 -9.42 -35.14
CA GLU A 350 -24.63 -10.42 -34.14
C GLU A 350 -24.07 -9.80 -32.85
N CYS A 351 -24.65 -8.69 -32.38
CA CYS A 351 -24.31 -8.10 -31.09
C CYS A 351 -25.33 -8.48 -30.01
N SER A 352 -25.51 -9.77 -29.74
CA SER A 352 -26.40 -10.25 -28.65
C SER A 352 -26.04 -11.63 -28.05
N GLN A 353 -25.00 -12.35 -28.52
CA GLN A 353 -24.71 -13.70 -28.01
C GLN A 353 -23.36 -13.90 -27.31
N ILE A 354 -22.55 -12.85 -27.09
CA ILE A 354 -21.21 -13.00 -26.49
C ILE A 354 -21.19 -12.78 -24.95
N VAL A 355 -22.33 -12.48 -24.31
CA VAL A 355 -22.40 -12.17 -22.85
C VAL A 355 -22.87 -13.34 -21.97
N GLN A 356 -23.11 -14.55 -22.49
CA GLN A 356 -23.67 -15.68 -21.69
C GLN A 356 -22.79 -16.93 -21.51
N ARG A 357 -21.46 -16.86 -21.62
CA ARG A 357 -20.61 -18.07 -21.51
C ARG A 357 -19.57 -18.13 -20.39
N PHE A 358 -19.82 -17.44 -19.27
CA PHE A 358 -19.12 -17.70 -18.01
C PHE A 358 -20.12 -17.99 -16.88
N VAL A 359 -20.67 -19.20 -16.91
CA VAL A 359 -21.24 -19.86 -15.73
C VAL A 359 -20.42 -21.15 -15.58
N PHE A 360 -19.70 -21.26 -14.46
CA PHE A 360 -19.03 -22.50 -14.07
C PHE A 360 -20.08 -23.58 -13.81
N ASP A 361 -20.02 -24.69 -14.55
CA ASP A 361 -20.65 -25.94 -14.14
C ASP A 361 -19.54 -26.97 -13.91
N THR A 362 -19.45 -27.38 -12.65
CA THR A 362 -18.63 -28.49 -12.17
C THR A 362 -19.28 -29.79 -12.60
N THR A 363 -18.62 -30.63 -13.40
CA THR A 363 -18.63 -32.11 -13.32
C THR A 363 -17.86 -32.77 -14.49
N ASP A 364 -17.21 -33.88 -14.16
CA ASP A 364 -16.83 -35.01 -15.02
C ASP A 364 -15.81 -34.82 -16.16
N CYS A 365 -14.57 -35.20 -15.85
CA CYS A 365 -13.53 -35.49 -16.83
C CYS A 365 -13.55 -37.00 -17.14
N GLN A 366 -14.17 -37.40 -18.26
CA GLN A 366 -13.97 -38.72 -18.86
C GLN A 366 -12.90 -38.68 -19.95
N SER A 367 -12.09 -39.73 -19.92
CA SER A 367 -10.89 -40.00 -20.72
C SER A 367 -11.09 -39.97 -22.23
N SER A 368 -10.11 -39.41 -22.95
CA SER A 368 -9.78 -39.82 -24.32
C SER A 368 -8.26 -39.82 -24.54
N LYS A 369 -7.75 -40.98 -24.96
CA LYS A 369 -6.34 -41.29 -25.25
C LYS A 369 -5.90 -40.80 -26.64
N SER A 370 -4.75 -40.15 -26.70
CA SER A 370 -3.64 -40.25 -27.69
C SER A 370 -2.82 -38.94 -27.53
N SER A 371 -1.50 -38.86 -27.59
CA SER A 371 -0.40 -39.70 -28.07
C SER A 371 0.88 -39.22 -27.35
N ASN A 372 1.76 -40.14 -26.95
CA ASN A 372 2.96 -39.88 -26.13
C ASN A 372 3.91 -38.81 -26.72
N PRO A 373 4.45 -37.88 -25.90
CA PRO A 373 5.75 -37.27 -26.15
C PRO A 373 6.88 -38.12 -25.52
N PRO A 374 8.16 -37.91 -25.90
CA PRO A 374 9.28 -38.73 -25.44
C PRO A 374 9.56 -38.47 -23.95
N GLU A 375 9.64 -39.54 -23.18
CA GLU A 375 10.14 -39.56 -21.81
C GLU A 375 11.68 -39.62 -21.83
N GLU A 376 12.32 -38.56 -21.34
CA GLU A 376 13.66 -38.63 -20.71
C GLU A 376 13.71 -37.49 -19.69
N LYS A 377 13.32 -37.81 -18.45
CA LYS A 377 13.48 -36.93 -17.28
C LYS A 377 14.86 -37.22 -16.71
N ASP A 378 15.82 -36.33 -16.91
CA ASP A 378 17.04 -36.31 -16.09
C ASP A 378 16.65 -35.83 -14.69
N GLU A 379 16.39 -36.79 -13.79
CA GLU A 379 16.15 -36.54 -12.38
C GLU A 379 17.48 -36.12 -11.74
N VAL A 380 17.59 -34.85 -11.36
CA VAL A 380 18.82 -34.32 -10.75
C VAL A 380 19.12 -35.07 -9.44
N ASP A 381 20.34 -35.58 -9.31
CA ASP A 381 20.75 -36.38 -8.14
C ASP A 381 20.78 -35.50 -6.88
N ILE A 382 19.89 -35.81 -5.93
CA ILE A 382 19.76 -35.08 -4.66
C ILE A 382 21.02 -35.22 -3.80
N ASP A 383 21.77 -36.32 -3.93
CA ASP A 383 23.02 -36.51 -3.20
C ASP A 383 24.15 -35.63 -3.79
N GLU A 384 24.10 -35.34 -5.09
CA GLU A 384 24.98 -34.35 -5.72
C GLU A 384 24.66 -32.94 -5.22
N ILE A 385 23.37 -32.57 -5.16
CA ILE A 385 22.92 -31.26 -4.62
C ILE A 385 23.32 -31.10 -3.16
N ARG A 386 23.19 -32.15 -2.34
CA ARG A 386 23.65 -32.14 -0.95
C ARG A 386 25.14 -31.87 -0.89
N THR A 387 25.93 -32.59 -1.68
CA THR A 387 27.39 -32.44 -1.72
C THR A 387 27.79 -31.02 -2.16
N GLN A 388 27.09 -30.46 -3.13
CA GLN A 388 27.31 -29.07 -3.57
C GLN A 388 27.00 -28.06 -2.44
N LEU A 389 25.91 -28.26 -1.70
CA LEU A 389 25.55 -27.40 -0.57
C LEU A 389 26.59 -27.48 0.57
N GLU A 390 27.16 -28.66 0.81
CA GLU A 390 28.20 -28.88 1.82
C GLU A 390 29.55 -28.23 1.47
N GLN A 391 29.84 -28.08 0.18
CA GLN A 391 31.12 -27.56 -0.33
C GLN A 391 31.09 -26.07 -0.67
N THR A 392 29.91 -25.48 -0.80
CA THR A 392 29.74 -24.12 -1.31
C THR A 392 29.78 -23.08 -0.19
N ASP A 393 30.73 -22.16 -0.26
CA ASP A 393 30.79 -20.97 0.61
C ASP A 393 30.03 -19.76 0.03
N ASP A 394 29.60 -19.82 -1.23
CA ASP A 394 28.84 -18.75 -1.88
C ASP A 394 27.37 -18.75 -1.45
N ILE A 395 26.96 -17.66 -0.80
CA ILE A 395 25.61 -17.48 -0.27
C ILE A 395 24.54 -17.45 -1.37
N CYS A 396 24.88 -16.97 -2.57
CA CYS A 396 23.96 -16.94 -3.71
C CYS A 396 23.71 -18.35 -4.26
N ALA A 397 24.76 -19.15 -4.42
CA ALA A 397 24.63 -20.55 -4.79
C ALA A 397 23.89 -21.39 -3.72
N GLN A 398 24.13 -21.14 -2.43
CA GLN A 398 23.31 -21.75 -1.35
C GLN A 398 21.83 -21.39 -1.50
N ALA A 399 21.51 -20.15 -1.87
CA ALA A 399 20.14 -19.70 -2.09
C ALA A 399 19.47 -20.41 -3.28
N ASP A 400 20.17 -20.56 -4.40
CA ASP A 400 19.69 -21.28 -5.58
C ASP A 400 19.39 -22.75 -5.26
N ILE A 401 20.27 -23.41 -4.51
CA ILE A 401 20.09 -24.80 -4.08
C ILE A 401 18.87 -24.92 -3.15
N LEU A 402 18.77 -24.07 -2.12
CA LEU A 402 17.66 -24.12 -1.17
C LEU A 402 16.33 -23.72 -1.83
N HIS A 403 16.35 -22.81 -2.79
CA HIS A 403 15.18 -22.49 -3.62
C HIS A 403 14.69 -23.72 -4.38
N TYR A 404 15.59 -24.38 -5.11
CA TYR A 404 15.28 -25.60 -5.85
C TYR A 404 14.73 -26.71 -4.94
N LEU A 405 15.39 -26.97 -3.81
CA LEU A 405 14.96 -28.00 -2.85
C LEU A 405 13.61 -27.68 -2.22
N ASN A 406 13.34 -26.41 -1.91
CA ASN A 406 12.04 -26.02 -1.39
C ASN A 406 10.92 -26.24 -2.42
N THR A 407 11.16 -25.85 -3.67
CA THR A 407 10.18 -25.99 -4.76
C THR A 407 9.92 -27.46 -5.14
N THR A 408 10.93 -28.33 -5.01
CA THR A 408 10.83 -29.74 -5.42
C THR A 408 10.46 -30.71 -4.27
N LYS A 409 10.97 -30.48 -3.05
CA LYS A 409 10.80 -31.39 -1.90
C LYS A 409 10.01 -30.77 -0.74
N GLY A 410 9.90 -29.44 -0.67
CA GLY A 410 9.17 -28.71 0.36
C GLY A 410 9.96 -28.41 1.65
N PHE A 411 9.42 -27.52 2.48
CA PHE A 411 10.05 -26.97 3.70
C PHE A 411 10.51 -28.01 4.73
N ASN A 412 9.76 -29.10 4.87
CA ASN A 412 10.00 -30.11 5.89
C ASN A 412 10.97 -31.21 5.44
N TYR A 413 11.46 -31.13 4.19
CA TYR A 413 12.43 -32.09 3.70
C TYR A 413 13.73 -31.97 4.49
N ASP A 414 14.14 -33.08 5.12
CA ASP A 414 15.42 -33.18 5.83
C ASP A 414 16.52 -33.50 4.83
N ILE A 415 17.42 -32.54 4.63
CA ILE A 415 18.53 -32.68 3.69
C ILE A 415 19.55 -33.68 4.22
N LYS A 416 19.62 -33.90 5.54
CA LYS A 416 20.65 -34.72 6.20
C LYS A 416 22.08 -34.28 5.87
N LEU A 417 22.36 -32.98 6.02
CA LEU A 417 23.70 -32.41 5.80
C LEU A 417 24.75 -33.15 6.65
N TYR A 418 25.87 -33.48 6.01
CA TYR A 418 26.96 -34.28 6.59
C TYR A 418 26.52 -35.64 7.14
N GLY A 419 25.40 -36.18 6.63
CA GLY A 419 24.78 -37.41 7.11
C GLY A 419 24.02 -37.27 8.45
N ILE A 420 23.88 -36.05 8.97
CA ILE A 420 23.26 -35.78 10.27
C ILE A 420 21.79 -35.38 10.06
N PRO A 421 20.82 -36.03 10.72
CA PRO A 421 19.41 -35.66 10.61
C PRO A 421 19.08 -34.35 11.34
N GLY A 422 18.00 -33.69 10.93
CA GLY A 422 17.48 -32.49 11.59
C GLY A 422 17.80 -31.16 10.89
N PHE A 423 18.41 -31.23 9.69
CA PHE A 423 18.69 -30.08 8.81
C PHE A 423 17.60 -29.98 7.74
N THR A 424 16.43 -29.50 8.14
CA THR A 424 15.33 -29.28 7.20
C THR A 424 15.59 -28.06 6.33
N VAL A 425 15.01 -28.05 5.12
CA VAL A 425 15.05 -26.89 4.21
C VAL A 425 14.62 -25.61 4.93
N SER A 426 13.57 -25.66 5.77
CA SER A 426 13.12 -24.51 6.56
C SER A 426 14.22 -23.93 7.46
N LYS A 427 14.95 -24.77 8.22
CA LYS A 427 15.99 -24.29 9.14
C LYS A 427 17.18 -23.68 8.40
N LEU A 428 17.58 -24.29 7.30
CA LEU A 428 18.68 -23.78 6.48
C LEU A 428 18.30 -22.49 5.77
N LEU A 429 17.03 -22.36 5.36
CA LEU A 429 16.51 -21.13 4.79
C LEU A 429 16.43 -19.99 5.83
N GLU A 430 16.09 -20.30 7.09
CA GLU A 430 16.17 -19.34 8.20
C GLU A 430 17.61 -18.90 8.46
N GLU A 431 18.56 -19.82 8.47
CA GLU A 431 19.99 -19.49 8.60
C GLU A 431 20.47 -18.62 7.42
N LEU A 432 20.08 -18.97 6.19
CA LEU A 432 20.40 -18.19 4.99
C LEU A 432 19.79 -16.78 5.06
N TYR A 433 18.54 -16.65 5.50
CA TYR A 433 17.89 -15.36 5.73
C TYR A 433 18.68 -14.51 6.73
N GLU A 434 19.11 -15.09 7.85
CA GLU A 434 19.93 -14.36 8.84
C GLU A 434 21.28 -13.95 8.27
N LYS A 435 22.00 -14.82 7.55
CA LYS A 435 23.26 -14.47 6.89
C LYS A 435 23.07 -13.32 5.89
N ALA A 436 22.03 -13.40 5.06
CA ALA A 436 21.69 -12.36 4.09
C ALA A 436 21.37 -11.02 4.77
N CYS A 437 20.68 -11.05 5.91
CA CYS A 437 20.39 -9.88 6.74
C CYS A 437 21.67 -9.23 7.28
N HIS A 438 22.58 -10.02 7.88
CA HIS A 438 23.85 -9.51 8.40
C HIS A 438 24.72 -8.88 7.29
N MET A 439 24.72 -9.48 6.10
CA MET A 439 25.45 -8.97 4.93
C MET A 439 24.71 -7.84 4.21
N LYS A 440 23.49 -7.48 4.62
CA LYS A 440 22.61 -6.49 3.96
C LYS A 440 22.41 -6.78 2.45
N LEU A 441 22.34 -8.06 2.06
CA LEU A 441 22.07 -8.48 0.67
C LEU A 441 20.56 -8.42 0.37
N TRP A 442 20.03 -7.21 0.17
CA TRP A 442 18.58 -6.94 0.17
C TRP A 442 17.75 -7.79 -0.80
N SER A 443 18.27 -8.09 -1.98
CA SER A 443 17.56 -8.93 -2.96
C SER A 443 17.40 -10.37 -2.46
N LEU A 444 18.42 -10.89 -1.78
CA LEU A 444 18.39 -12.22 -1.17
C LEU A 444 17.56 -12.22 0.12
N VAL A 445 17.62 -11.15 0.91
CA VAL A 445 16.78 -10.96 2.09
C VAL A 445 15.29 -10.96 1.70
N ARG A 446 14.90 -10.21 0.67
CA ARG A 446 13.52 -10.22 0.11
C ARG A 446 13.11 -11.61 -0.34
N HIS A 447 14.00 -12.31 -1.06
CA HIS A 447 13.71 -13.63 -1.58
C HIS A 447 13.49 -14.67 -0.47
N THR A 448 14.44 -14.77 0.47
CA THR A 448 14.38 -15.73 1.58
C THR A 448 13.25 -15.41 2.55
N SER A 449 12.98 -14.11 2.82
CA SER A 449 11.79 -13.65 3.55
C SER A 449 10.50 -14.10 2.87
N GLY A 450 10.45 -13.97 1.54
CA GLY A 450 9.32 -14.35 0.72
C GLY A 450 9.04 -15.84 0.76
N MET A 451 10.09 -16.66 0.63
CA MET A 451 9.98 -18.11 0.77
C MET A 451 9.50 -18.49 2.17
N LEU A 452 10.08 -17.93 3.23
CA LEU A 452 9.66 -18.15 4.63
C LEU A 452 8.27 -17.58 4.94
N LYS A 453 7.60 -16.93 3.97
CA LYS A 453 6.31 -16.26 4.13
C LYS A 453 6.29 -15.32 5.35
N LYS A 454 7.39 -14.59 5.58
CA LYS A 454 7.46 -13.59 6.66
C LYS A 454 6.52 -12.43 6.37
N THR A 455 5.98 -11.82 7.42
CA THR A 455 5.04 -10.71 7.32
C THR A 455 5.56 -9.47 8.00
N VAL A 456 5.38 -8.32 7.36
CA VAL A 456 5.58 -7.03 8.01
C VAL A 456 4.65 -6.92 9.22
N GLN A 457 5.17 -6.36 10.30
CA GLN A 457 4.39 -6.06 11.49
C GLN A 457 3.35 -4.98 11.22
N ASP A 458 2.23 -5.02 11.94
CA ASP A 458 1.18 -4.00 11.79
C ASP A 458 0.60 -3.85 10.36
N LEU A 459 0.79 -4.82 9.46
CA LEU A 459 0.33 -4.70 8.08
C LEU A 459 -1.20 -4.48 7.97
N SER A 460 -1.98 -5.09 8.87
CA SER A 460 -3.42 -4.83 8.97
C SER A 460 -3.74 -3.39 9.42
N GLN A 461 -2.93 -2.83 10.33
CA GLN A 461 -3.04 -1.43 10.75
C GLN A 461 -2.64 -0.49 9.61
N VAL A 462 -1.60 -0.83 8.85
CA VAL A 462 -1.18 -0.14 7.62
C VAL A 462 -2.35 -0.05 6.64
N CYS A 463 -3.03 -1.17 6.35
CA CYS A 463 -4.24 -1.17 5.52
C CYS A 463 -5.38 -0.33 6.11
N THR A 464 -5.59 -0.40 7.43
CA THR A 464 -6.61 0.40 8.12
C THR A 464 -6.38 1.90 7.95
N VAL A 465 -5.12 2.36 7.97
CA VAL A 465 -4.76 3.77 7.77
C VAL A 465 -5.23 4.27 6.41
N PHE A 466 -5.08 3.48 5.35
CA PHE A 466 -5.59 3.86 4.02
C PHE A 466 -7.11 3.99 4.01
N LEU A 467 -7.81 2.98 4.54
CA LEU A 467 -9.27 2.94 4.52
C LEU A 467 -9.91 4.07 5.34
N VAL A 468 -9.34 4.41 6.51
CA VAL A 468 -9.77 5.55 7.32
C VAL A 468 -9.58 6.88 6.58
N ASN A 469 -8.55 6.98 5.75
CA ASN A 469 -8.33 8.12 4.85
C ASN A 469 -9.12 8.01 3.53
N GLN A 470 -10.12 7.13 3.48
CA GLN A 470 -11.01 6.91 2.34
C GLN A 470 -10.25 6.49 1.08
N LYS A 471 -9.17 5.72 1.24
CA LYS A 471 -8.35 5.17 0.16
C LYS A 471 -8.53 3.66 0.07
N HIS A 472 -8.91 3.17 -1.10
CA HIS A 472 -8.89 1.75 -1.41
C HIS A 472 -7.48 1.31 -1.83
N ILE A 473 -7.17 0.02 -1.65
CA ILE A 473 -5.86 -0.54 -1.98
C ILE A 473 -6.06 -1.65 -3.02
N GLY A 474 -5.40 -1.52 -4.17
CA GLY A 474 -5.30 -2.57 -5.19
C GLY A 474 -3.99 -3.35 -5.03
N ILE A 475 -4.08 -4.67 -4.93
CA ILE A 475 -2.95 -5.59 -4.82
C ILE A 475 -2.93 -6.52 -6.03
N GLY A 476 -1.74 -6.74 -6.59
CA GLY A 476 -1.55 -7.46 -7.83
C GLY A 476 -1.51 -6.54 -9.04
N LEU A 477 -1.44 -7.14 -10.23
CA LEU A 477 -1.36 -6.42 -11.50
C LEU A 477 -2.62 -6.69 -12.35
N PRO A 478 -3.24 -5.66 -12.93
CA PRO A 478 -4.50 -5.81 -13.66
C PRO A 478 -4.41 -6.76 -14.87
N HIS A 479 -3.23 -6.85 -15.49
CA HIS A 479 -3.00 -7.59 -16.73
C HIS A 479 -2.43 -9.01 -16.53
N LEU A 480 -2.27 -9.47 -15.28
CA LEU A 480 -1.53 -10.71 -14.96
C LEU A 480 -2.23 -11.68 -14.03
N HIS A 481 -2.61 -11.22 -12.84
CA HIS A 481 -2.92 -12.11 -11.72
C HIS A 481 -4.21 -11.74 -10.98
N PHE A 482 -5.15 -11.07 -11.68
CA PHE A 482 -6.33 -10.43 -11.10
C PHE A 482 -5.95 -9.41 -10.01
N GLU A 483 -6.26 -8.14 -10.24
CA GLU A 483 -6.08 -7.16 -9.17
C GLU A 483 -7.20 -7.33 -8.12
N GLU A 484 -6.82 -7.42 -6.86
CA GLU A 484 -7.76 -7.47 -5.74
C GLU A 484 -7.82 -6.15 -5.00
N ILE A 485 -9.03 -5.66 -4.78
CA ILE A 485 -9.29 -4.37 -4.14
C ILE A 485 -9.71 -4.60 -2.69
N ILE A 486 -8.89 -4.13 -1.77
CA ILE A 486 -9.20 -4.09 -0.35
C ILE A 486 -10.08 -2.86 -0.09
N LYS A 487 -11.37 -3.12 0.17
CA LYS A 487 -12.40 -2.11 0.48
C LYS A 487 -12.73 -2.04 1.98
N GLN A 488 -12.24 -3.00 2.78
CA GLN A 488 -12.50 -3.10 4.21
C GLN A 488 -11.27 -3.62 4.97
N PRO A 489 -11.13 -3.34 6.28
CA PRO A 489 -9.99 -3.84 7.05
C PRO A 489 -9.99 -5.37 7.08
N LEU A 490 -8.83 -5.96 6.78
CA LEU A 490 -8.64 -7.40 6.77
C LEU A 490 -7.77 -7.84 7.96
N PRO A 491 -8.03 -9.02 8.55
CA PRO A 491 -7.10 -9.67 9.46
C PRO A 491 -5.73 -9.91 8.82
N GLN A 492 -4.68 -9.99 9.63
CA GLN A 492 -3.30 -10.12 9.15
C GLN A 492 -3.07 -11.39 8.31
N ASP A 493 -3.67 -12.52 8.71
CA ASP A 493 -3.52 -13.79 7.99
C ASP A 493 -4.24 -13.79 6.63
N GLU A 494 -5.45 -13.23 6.58
CA GLU A 494 -6.19 -13.06 5.32
C GLU A 494 -5.45 -12.12 4.36
N LEU A 495 -4.93 -11.00 4.88
CA LEU A 495 -4.15 -10.05 4.10
C LEU A 495 -2.86 -10.66 3.56
N LYS A 496 -2.16 -11.46 4.38
CA LYS A 496 -0.99 -12.23 3.96
C LYS A 496 -1.34 -13.18 2.81
N SER A 497 -2.38 -13.99 2.99
CA SER A 497 -2.83 -14.93 1.94
C SER A 497 -3.23 -14.21 0.66
N LEU A 498 -3.91 -13.07 0.77
CA LEU A 498 -4.27 -12.22 -0.38
C LEU A 498 -3.04 -11.73 -1.13
N ILE A 499 -2.04 -11.17 -0.44
CA ILE A 499 -0.82 -10.65 -1.08
C ILE A 499 -0.07 -11.75 -1.81
N TYR A 500 0.16 -12.89 -1.17
CA TYR A 500 0.89 -13.99 -1.80
C TYR A 500 0.11 -14.62 -2.96
N ARG A 501 -1.23 -14.69 -2.87
CA ARG A 501 -2.06 -15.16 -3.98
C ARG A 501 -2.02 -14.21 -5.17
N ALA A 502 -2.12 -12.90 -4.93
CA ALA A 502 -2.08 -11.88 -5.98
C ALA A 502 -0.70 -11.75 -6.65
N CYS A 503 0.39 -12.10 -5.96
CA CYS A 503 1.75 -12.10 -6.51
C CYS A 503 2.16 -13.44 -7.17
N GLY A 504 1.32 -14.48 -7.06
CA GLY A 504 1.59 -15.80 -7.62
C GLY A 504 2.89 -16.43 -7.08
N ASP A 505 3.73 -16.92 -7.99
CA ASP A 505 4.99 -17.59 -7.66
C ASP A 505 6.10 -16.62 -7.22
N ASP A 506 5.97 -15.32 -7.50
CA ASP A 506 6.97 -14.32 -7.12
C ASP A 506 6.82 -13.93 -5.64
N SER A 507 7.42 -14.76 -4.80
CA SER A 507 7.47 -14.51 -3.36
C SER A 507 8.29 -13.26 -3.00
N SER A 508 9.17 -12.77 -3.89
CA SER A 508 9.94 -11.53 -3.65
C SER A 508 9.05 -10.31 -3.88
N ALA A 509 8.23 -10.31 -4.93
CA ALA A 509 7.23 -9.27 -5.19
C ALA A 509 6.19 -9.17 -4.06
N ALA A 510 5.79 -10.31 -3.47
CA ALA A 510 4.92 -10.31 -2.29
C ALA A 510 5.55 -9.60 -1.08
N VAL A 511 6.86 -9.75 -0.87
CA VAL A 511 7.58 -9.03 0.20
C VAL A 511 7.69 -7.55 -0.13
N LEU A 512 8.05 -7.20 -1.35
CA LEU A 512 8.13 -5.80 -1.80
C LEU A 512 6.77 -5.09 -1.73
N THR A 513 5.68 -5.78 -2.03
CA THR A 513 4.31 -5.26 -1.86
C THR A 513 4.03 -4.87 -0.42
N GLN A 514 4.44 -5.70 0.55
CA GLN A 514 4.28 -5.39 1.98
C GLN A 514 5.15 -4.20 2.41
N GLU A 515 6.38 -4.10 1.90
CA GLU A 515 7.26 -2.94 2.10
C GLU A 515 6.59 -1.65 1.59
N MET A 516 6.11 -1.68 0.35
CA MET A 516 5.49 -0.52 -0.29
C MET A 516 4.24 -0.05 0.42
N LEU A 517 3.38 -0.97 0.88
CA LEU A 517 2.22 -0.61 1.70
C LEU A 517 2.65 0.15 2.96
N THR A 518 3.74 -0.28 3.59
CA THR A 518 4.28 0.39 4.78
C THR A 518 4.78 1.79 4.44
N TYR A 519 5.56 1.94 3.38
CA TYR A 519 6.09 3.24 2.95
C TYR A 519 4.96 4.20 2.54
N LEU A 520 3.97 3.72 1.78
CA LEU A 520 2.81 4.50 1.36
C LEU A 520 2.01 4.96 2.58
N SER A 521 1.89 4.12 3.61
CA SER A 521 1.23 4.49 4.87
C SER A 521 2.03 5.51 5.67
N MET A 522 3.36 5.43 5.67
CA MET A 522 4.21 6.48 6.24
C MET A 522 3.93 7.82 5.55
N PHE A 523 3.95 7.86 4.21
CA PHE A 523 3.66 9.08 3.45
C PHE A 523 2.25 9.60 3.69
N LEU A 524 1.25 8.73 3.76
CA LEU A 524 -0.13 9.17 4.02
C LEU A 524 -0.28 9.80 5.41
N LYS A 525 0.54 9.40 6.39
CA LYS A 525 0.56 10.01 7.73
C LYS A 525 1.34 11.33 7.76
N THR A 526 2.49 11.40 7.08
CA THR A 526 3.40 12.56 7.17
C THR A 526 3.10 13.65 6.14
N ASP A 527 2.69 13.28 4.93
CA ASP A 527 2.35 14.17 3.82
C ASP A 527 1.12 13.64 3.05
N PRO A 528 -0.11 13.80 3.60
CA PRO A 528 -1.34 13.35 2.96
C PRO A 528 -1.59 14.00 1.58
N SER A 529 -0.96 15.14 1.31
CA SER A 529 -1.17 15.91 0.07
C SER A 529 -0.68 15.16 -1.18
N LEU A 530 0.28 14.25 -1.02
CA LEU A 530 0.78 13.36 -2.07
C LEU A 530 -0.30 12.44 -2.68
N PHE A 531 -1.40 12.23 -1.93
CA PHE A 531 -2.53 11.37 -2.28
C PHE A 531 -3.81 12.17 -2.57
N SER A 532 -3.68 13.48 -2.82
CA SER A 532 -4.81 14.34 -3.22
C SER A 532 -5.48 13.75 -4.47
N GLU A 533 -6.79 13.57 -4.43
CA GLU A 533 -7.60 13.02 -5.54
C GLU A 533 -7.18 11.62 -6.03
N MET A 534 -6.35 10.89 -5.27
CA MET A 534 -6.06 9.48 -5.55
C MET A 534 -6.93 8.62 -4.65
N LEU A 535 -8.07 8.11 -5.12
CA LEU A 535 -9.00 7.33 -4.26
C LEU A 535 -8.63 5.85 -4.14
N GLN A 536 -7.92 5.31 -5.12
CA GLN A 536 -7.44 3.93 -5.11
C GLN A 536 -5.93 3.88 -5.37
N ILE A 537 -5.20 3.19 -4.50
CA ILE A 537 -3.75 3.03 -4.58
C ILE A 537 -3.44 1.64 -5.14
N ARG A 538 -3.00 1.56 -6.40
CA ARG A 538 -2.71 0.30 -7.11
C ARG A 538 -1.24 -0.05 -6.96
N VAL A 539 -0.89 -0.79 -5.91
CA VAL A 539 0.51 -1.05 -5.51
C VAL A 539 1.29 -1.75 -6.63
N GLY A 540 0.65 -2.67 -7.37
CA GLY A 540 1.24 -3.32 -8.54
C GLY A 540 1.73 -2.35 -9.60
N LEU A 541 0.87 -1.42 -10.02
CA LEU A 541 1.24 -0.43 -11.05
C LEU A 541 2.33 0.53 -10.56
N ILE A 542 2.31 0.87 -9.26
CA ILE A 542 3.39 1.68 -8.65
C ILE A 542 4.73 0.93 -8.72
N MET A 543 4.75 -0.39 -8.47
CA MET A 543 5.96 -1.22 -8.61
C MET A 543 6.50 -1.19 -10.04
N GLU A 544 5.65 -1.34 -11.05
CA GLU A 544 6.08 -1.30 -12.46
C GLU A 544 6.64 0.06 -12.85
N VAL A 545 5.98 1.13 -12.41
CA VAL A 545 6.45 2.49 -12.60
C VAL A 545 7.81 2.71 -11.94
N LEU A 546 8.02 2.22 -10.72
CA LEU A 546 9.31 2.28 -10.03
C LEU A 546 10.41 1.57 -10.82
N ALA A 547 10.13 0.35 -11.28
CA ALA A 547 11.09 -0.44 -12.07
C ALA A 547 11.44 0.26 -13.39
N ALA A 548 10.44 0.77 -14.12
CA ALA A 548 10.65 1.46 -15.39
C ALA A 548 11.44 2.77 -15.21
N GLU A 549 11.12 3.55 -14.18
CA GLU A 549 11.84 4.79 -13.89
C GLU A 549 13.28 4.54 -13.43
N TYR A 550 13.48 3.49 -12.64
CA TYR A 550 14.81 3.08 -12.22
C TYR A 550 15.67 2.61 -13.40
N ALA A 551 15.10 1.81 -14.30
CA ALA A 551 15.76 1.36 -15.53
C ALA A 551 16.25 2.53 -16.37
N ARG A 552 15.37 3.50 -16.61
CA ARG A 552 15.65 4.69 -17.41
C ARG A 552 16.70 5.58 -16.75
N ALA A 553 16.60 5.80 -15.44
CA ALA A 553 17.57 6.61 -14.70
C ALA A 553 18.97 5.97 -14.67
N SER A 554 19.04 4.64 -14.71
CA SER A 554 20.28 3.86 -14.62
C SER A 554 20.84 3.42 -15.98
N GLY A 555 20.08 3.60 -17.07
CA GLY A 555 20.45 3.11 -18.41
C GLY A 555 20.48 1.59 -18.51
N LEU A 556 19.68 0.89 -17.68
CA LEU A 556 19.61 -0.57 -17.63
C LEU A 556 18.47 -1.11 -18.51
N SER A 557 18.58 -2.36 -18.93
CA SER A 557 17.43 -3.09 -19.49
C SER A 557 16.39 -3.36 -18.40
N GLY A 558 15.16 -3.72 -18.76
CA GLY A 558 14.06 -3.86 -17.79
C GLY A 558 14.23 -5.00 -16.82
N GLU A 559 14.81 -6.09 -17.29
CA GLU A 559 15.13 -7.25 -16.45
C GLU A 559 16.26 -6.92 -15.47
N GLU A 560 17.34 -6.29 -15.95
CA GLU A 560 18.45 -5.86 -15.10
C GLU A 560 17.99 -4.81 -14.07
N ALA A 561 17.11 -3.90 -14.48
CA ALA A 561 16.57 -2.88 -13.59
C ALA A 561 15.64 -3.46 -12.53
N ALA A 562 14.84 -4.47 -12.87
CA ALA A 562 13.98 -5.17 -11.91
C ALA A 562 14.80 -5.89 -10.83
N ASP A 563 15.87 -6.57 -11.23
CA ASP A 563 16.78 -7.23 -10.29
C ASP A 563 17.57 -6.23 -9.43
N ASP A 564 18.10 -5.16 -10.04
CA ASP A 564 18.80 -4.10 -9.30
C ASP A 564 17.83 -3.33 -8.38
N LEU A 565 16.55 -3.16 -8.76
CA LEU A 565 15.52 -2.57 -7.91
C LEU A 565 15.30 -3.41 -6.64
N LEU A 566 15.25 -4.75 -6.77
CA LEU A 566 15.18 -5.67 -5.62
C LEU A 566 16.46 -5.65 -4.77
N SER A 567 17.56 -5.10 -5.27
CA SER A 567 18.81 -4.93 -4.51
C SER A 567 18.88 -3.62 -3.71
N LEU A 568 17.97 -2.67 -3.95
CA LEU A 568 17.92 -1.40 -3.21
C LEU A 568 17.62 -1.63 -1.73
N SER A 569 18.22 -0.83 -0.87
CA SER A 569 17.87 -0.83 0.55
C SER A 569 16.40 -0.37 0.75
N PRO A 570 15.75 -0.78 1.84
CA PRO A 570 14.41 -0.30 2.20
C PRO A 570 14.25 1.23 2.13
N PHE A 571 15.24 2.00 2.62
CA PHE A 571 15.21 3.47 2.55
C PHE A 571 15.39 4.01 1.14
N GLN A 572 16.25 3.41 0.31
CA GLN A 572 16.42 3.79 -1.10
C GLN A 572 15.13 3.55 -1.89
N MET A 573 14.48 2.40 -1.68
CA MET A 573 13.18 2.08 -2.27
C MET A 573 12.10 3.10 -1.86
N LYS A 574 12.01 3.39 -0.56
CA LYS A 574 11.09 4.42 -0.03
C LYS A 574 11.36 5.79 -0.67
N SER A 575 12.62 6.19 -0.79
CA SER A 575 13.03 7.48 -1.36
C SER A 575 12.69 7.59 -2.84
N LEU A 576 12.93 6.53 -3.61
CA LEU A 576 12.52 6.45 -5.01
C LEU A 576 10.99 6.57 -5.16
N MET A 577 10.23 5.92 -4.27
CA MET A 577 8.78 6.03 -4.25
C MET A 577 8.29 7.44 -3.88
N TYR A 578 8.91 8.10 -2.92
CA TYR A 578 8.62 9.51 -2.61
C TYR A 578 8.88 10.40 -3.83
N PHE A 579 10.01 10.20 -4.52
CA PHE A 579 10.36 10.96 -5.71
C PHE A 579 9.25 10.87 -6.77
N ILE A 580 8.78 9.66 -7.11
CA ILE A 580 7.70 9.43 -8.09
C ILE A 580 6.36 10.01 -7.62
N LEU A 581 6.00 9.84 -6.35
CA LEU A 581 4.75 10.41 -5.83
C LEU A 581 4.81 11.94 -5.77
N SER A 582 5.95 12.54 -5.45
CA SER A 582 6.03 13.99 -5.26
C SER A 582 5.88 14.82 -6.54
N GLY A 583 6.00 14.23 -7.73
CA GLY A 583 5.98 15.00 -8.98
C GLY A 583 7.28 15.76 -9.26
N LYS A 584 8.30 15.63 -8.40
CA LYS A 584 9.59 16.33 -8.49
C LYS A 584 10.49 15.83 -9.63
N GLU A 585 10.08 14.81 -10.35
CA GLU A 585 10.74 14.29 -11.54
C GLU A 585 10.74 15.23 -12.76
N PHE A 586 10.02 16.36 -12.68
CA PHE A 586 9.81 17.33 -13.78
C PHE A 586 10.37 18.74 -13.50
N GLY A 587 11.05 18.97 -12.37
CA GLY A 587 11.68 20.26 -12.08
C GLY A 587 12.88 20.53 -13.00
N VAL A 588 12.82 21.60 -13.81
CA VAL A 588 13.94 22.11 -14.62
C VAL A 588 14.98 22.85 -13.76
N GLU A 589 14.65 23.18 -12.52
CA GLU A 589 15.52 23.90 -11.59
C GLU A 589 15.62 23.16 -10.25
N GLN A 590 16.57 22.24 -10.17
CA GLN A 590 17.44 21.96 -9.03
C GLN A 590 18.12 20.64 -9.34
N GLU A 591 19.45 20.64 -9.28
CA GLU A 591 20.25 19.42 -9.18
C GLU A 591 19.84 18.67 -7.91
N PHE A 592 18.70 17.96 -7.94
CA PHE A 592 18.40 16.90 -7.00
C PHE A 592 19.47 15.86 -7.23
N ASP A 593 20.41 15.80 -6.30
CA ASP A 593 21.61 15.02 -6.41
C ASP A 593 21.25 13.55 -6.64
N LYS A 594 21.35 13.11 -7.91
CA LYS A 594 21.03 11.74 -8.33
C LYS A 594 21.87 10.73 -7.52
N SER A 595 22.99 11.16 -6.93
CA SER A 595 23.79 10.34 -6.03
C SER A 595 23.05 9.99 -4.73
N VAL A 596 22.15 10.84 -4.23
CA VAL A 596 21.42 10.65 -2.97
C VAL A 596 20.25 9.68 -3.12
N VAL A 597 19.57 9.66 -4.28
CA VAL A 597 18.44 8.74 -4.56
C VAL A 597 18.90 7.44 -5.23
N PHE A 598 19.84 7.52 -6.19
CA PHE A 598 20.28 6.37 -6.97
C PHE A 598 21.61 5.77 -6.50
N GLY A 599 22.24 6.31 -5.45
CA GLY A 599 23.44 5.72 -4.84
C GLY A 599 24.57 5.44 -5.84
N ILE A 600 24.75 6.28 -6.87
CA ILE A 600 25.78 6.08 -7.90
C ILE A 600 27.15 6.53 -7.36
N GLU A 601 27.57 6.03 -6.20
CA GLU A 601 28.98 5.76 -5.95
C GLU A 601 29.16 4.25 -6.18
N ARG A 602 29.56 3.86 -7.40
CA ARG A 602 29.96 2.49 -7.70
C ARG A 602 31.21 2.12 -6.90
N LYS A 603 31.08 1.79 -5.60
CA LYS A 603 32.15 1.17 -4.81
C LYS A 603 32.30 -0.29 -5.21
N GLY A 604 33.03 -0.49 -6.30
CA GLY A 604 34.00 -1.57 -6.62
C GLY A 604 33.80 -3.05 -6.27
N SER A 605 32.82 -3.48 -5.47
CA SER A 605 32.78 -4.86 -4.96
C SER A 605 31.95 -5.81 -5.84
N MET A 606 30.89 -5.31 -6.51
CA MET A 606 30.02 -6.14 -7.36
C MET A 606 30.55 -6.40 -8.78
N GLN A 607 31.70 -5.84 -9.17
CA GLN A 607 32.30 -6.08 -10.49
C GLN A 607 32.78 -7.54 -10.65
N ARG A 608 33.25 -8.18 -9.57
CA ARG A 608 33.86 -9.52 -9.64
C ARG A 608 32.83 -10.64 -9.83
N VAL A 609 31.61 -10.48 -9.30
CA VAL A 609 30.52 -11.46 -9.48
C VAL A 609 29.90 -11.35 -10.89
N ARG A 610 29.76 -10.12 -11.41
CA ARG A 610 29.20 -9.88 -12.76
C ARG A 610 30.08 -10.42 -13.91
N THR A 611 31.40 -10.51 -13.75
CA THR A 611 32.29 -10.97 -14.84
C THR A 611 32.28 -12.50 -15.01
N ALA A 612 31.97 -13.25 -13.95
CA ALA A 612 31.87 -14.71 -14.00
C ALA A 612 30.55 -15.18 -14.65
N VAL A 613 29.44 -14.49 -14.35
CA VAL A 613 28.10 -14.80 -14.91
C VAL A 613 27.99 -14.39 -16.39
N LYS A 614 28.67 -13.32 -16.81
CA LYS A 614 28.67 -12.85 -18.22
C LYS A 614 29.21 -13.89 -19.20
N LYS A 615 30.26 -14.64 -18.84
CA LYS A 615 30.86 -15.66 -19.70
C LYS A 615 29.98 -16.90 -19.91
N VAL A 616 29.04 -17.16 -19.00
CA VAL A 616 28.10 -18.29 -19.12
C VAL A 616 26.82 -17.87 -19.86
N GLY A 617 26.34 -16.63 -19.63
CA GLY A 617 25.14 -16.10 -20.28
C GLY A 617 25.31 -15.77 -21.77
N GLU A 618 26.50 -15.32 -22.20
CA GLU A 618 26.76 -14.96 -23.60
C GLU A 618 26.75 -16.18 -24.56
N ALA A 619 26.92 -17.40 -24.04
CA ALA A 619 26.84 -18.63 -24.84
C ALA A 619 25.40 -19.11 -25.10
N LEU A 620 24.40 -18.61 -24.36
CA LEU A 620 22.99 -19.04 -24.43
C LEU A 620 22.05 -17.97 -25.01
N ALA A 621 22.54 -16.75 -25.26
CA ALA A 621 21.72 -15.58 -25.59
C ALA A 621 21.23 -15.48 -27.06
N HIS A 622 21.51 -16.46 -27.93
CA HIS A 622 21.14 -16.36 -29.35
C HIS A 622 19.81 -17.00 -29.77
N LYS A 623 18.91 -17.39 -28.85
CA LYS A 623 17.65 -18.06 -29.27
C LYS A 623 16.32 -17.68 -28.62
N ASN A 624 16.20 -16.65 -27.78
CA ASN A 624 14.87 -16.24 -27.29
C ASN A 624 14.76 -14.72 -27.08
N LEU A 625 14.33 -13.97 -28.10
CA LEU A 625 13.70 -12.66 -27.87
C LEU A 625 12.29 -12.90 -27.32
N LYS A 626 12.07 -12.71 -26.02
CA LYS A 626 10.73 -12.71 -25.42
C LYS A 626 10.47 -11.41 -24.64
N GLN A 627 9.72 -10.54 -25.34
CA GLN A 627 8.66 -9.61 -24.91
C GLN A 627 8.75 -8.92 -23.53
N GLN A 628 8.70 -7.58 -23.56
CA GLN A 628 8.84 -6.66 -22.43
C GLN A 628 7.48 -6.19 -21.85
N PRO A 629 7.41 -5.74 -20.57
CA PRO A 629 6.17 -5.24 -19.94
C PRO A 629 5.51 -4.08 -20.71
N VAL A 630 4.19 -3.87 -20.60
CA VAL A 630 3.48 -2.82 -21.36
C VAL A 630 4.01 -1.42 -21.06
N ILE A 631 4.02 -1.01 -19.78
CA ILE A 631 4.58 0.29 -19.35
C ILE A 631 6.06 0.38 -19.69
N PHE A 632 6.78 -0.72 -19.51
CA PHE A 632 8.21 -0.80 -19.81
C PHE A 632 8.49 -0.63 -21.31
N SER A 633 7.71 -1.24 -22.20
CA SER A 633 7.84 -1.08 -23.66
C SER A 633 7.52 0.34 -24.11
N THR A 634 6.54 1.00 -23.49
CA THR A 634 6.18 2.40 -23.73
C THR A 634 7.31 3.34 -23.29
N LEU A 635 7.88 3.14 -22.10
CA LEU A 635 8.90 4.01 -21.52
C LEU A 635 10.33 3.73 -22.00
N ASN A 636 10.68 2.49 -22.34
CA ASN A 636 12.06 2.07 -22.63
C ASN A 636 12.49 2.26 -24.10
N GLN A 637 11.56 2.62 -25.01
CA GLN A 637 11.91 3.11 -26.36
C GLN A 637 12.54 4.52 -26.34
N LEU A 638 12.62 5.17 -25.17
CA LEU A 638 13.30 6.44 -24.95
C LEU A 638 14.72 6.17 -24.44
N GLN A 639 15.68 5.91 -25.34
CA GLN A 639 17.09 5.79 -24.94
C GLN A 639 17.61 7.14 -24.42
N PRO A 640 18.30 7.21 -23.27
CA PRO A 640 18.76 8.47 -22.69
C PRO A 640 20.01 9.00 -23.40
N THR A 641 19.80 9.91 -24.34
CA THR A 641 20.74 10.94 -24.81
C THR A 641 20.39 12.29 -24.16
N PHE A 642 21.31 13.25 -24.17
CA PHE A 642 21.06 14.57 -23.56
C PHE A 642 19.89 15.33 -24.23
N GLU A 643 19.60 15.04 -25.51
CA GLU A 643 18.46 15.59 -26.27
C GLU A 643 17.11 14.90 -25.95
N THR A 644 17.12 13.62 -25.54
CA THR A 644 15.90 12.85 -25.18
C THR A 644 15.39 13.10 -23.76
N MET A 645 16.00 14.02 -22.99
CA MET A 645 15.37 14.51 -21.76
C MET A 645 14.11 15.37 -22.03
N LYS A 646 13.96 15.91 -23.26
CA LYS A 646 12.77 16.68 -23.67
C LYS A 646 11.72 15.83 -24.38
N THR A 647 12.14 14.82 -25.14
CA THR A 647 11.26 13.89 -25.85
C THR A 647 10.80 12.76 -24.92
N GLY A 648 9.50 12.48 -24.85
CA GLY A 648 8.91 11.45 -24.00
C GLY A 648 8.43 11.95 -22.64
N MET A 649 8.61 13.24 -22.31
CA MET A 649 8.31 13.80 -21.00
C MET A 649 6.80 13.75 -20.68
N TRP A 650 5.95 14.05 -21.65
CA TRP A 650 4.50 14.10 -21.42
C TRP A 650 3.89 12.71 -21.48
N LEU A 651 4.38 11.83 -22.36
CA LEU A 651 3.99 10.43 -22.36
C LEU A 651 4.33 9.79 -21.01
N ARG A 652 5.54 10.05 -20.50
CA ARG A 652 5.96 9.62 -19.16
C ARG A 652 5.03 10.16 -18.07
N ARG A 653 4.72 11.46 -18.08
CA ARG A 653 3.79 12.05 -17.11
C ARG A 653 2.43 11.37 -17.14
N ARG A 654 1.89 11.09 -18.33
CA ARG A 654 0.60 10.40 -18.49
C ARG A 654 0.64 8.96 -18.00
N CYS A 655 1.71 8.22 -18.28
CA CYS A 655 1.89 6.88 -17.72
C CYS A 655 1.92 6.92 -16.19
N LEU A 656 2.67 7.86 -15.60
CA LEU A 656 2.77 8.04 -14.14
C LEU A 656 1.42 8.40 -13.52
N ASP A 657 0.78 9.48 -13.98
CA ASP A 657 -0.49 9.94 -13.42
C ASP A 657 -1.61 8.89 -13.64
N GLY A 658 -1.62 8.22 -14.79
CA GLY A 658 -2.53 7.12 -15.09
C GLY A 658 -2.34 5.91 -14.17
N ALA A 659 -1.09 5.51 -13.90
CA ALA A 659 -0.76 4.37 -13.04
C ALA A 659 -1.00 4.67 -11.55
N LEU A 660 -0.80 5.93 -11.16
CA LEU A 660 -1.08 6.46 -9.83
C LEU A 660 -2.56 6.80 -9.61
N ASN A 661 -3.42 6.60 -10.61
CA ASN A 661 -4.82 6.99 -10.57
C ASN A 661 -5.05 8.46 -10.19
N ARG A 662 -4.16 9.36 -10.60
CA ARG A 662 -4.27 10.79 -10.31
C ARG A 662 -5.30 11.43 -11.21
N VAL A 663 -6.12 12.30 -10.63
CA VAL A 663 -7.05 13.16 -11.36
C VAL A 663 -6.94 14.60 -10.86
N PRO A 664 -7.32 15.61 -11.66
CA PRO A 664 -7.30 17.00 -11.23
C PRO A 664 -8.23 17.28 -10.04
N LYS A 665 -7.94 18.34 -9.26
CA LYS A 665 -8.78 18.74 -8.12
C LYS A 665 -10.21 19.03 -8.55
N GLY A 666 -11.17 18.48 -7.81
CA GLY A 666 -12.59 18.62 -8.11
C GLY A 666 -13.07 17.84 -9.34
N PHE A 667 -12.25 16.94 -9.89
CA PHE A 667 -12.61 16.11 -11.05
C PHE A 667 -13.96 15.40 -10.87
N TYR A 668 -14.16 14.69 -9.76
CA TYR A 668 -15.39 13.94 -9.53
C TYR A 668 -16.64 14.84 -9.48
N HIS A 669 -16.53 15.99 -8.82
CA HIS A 669 -17.61 16.99 -8.79
C HIS A 669 -17.98 17.46 -10.20
N LYS A 670 -16.99 17.71 -11.06
CA LYS A 670 -17.20 18.09 -12.46
C LYS A 670 -17.87 17.00 -13.29
N VAL A 671 -17.44 15.75 -13.12
CA VAL A 671 -18.06 14.60 -13.80
C VAL A 671 -19.53 14.46 -13.43
N TRP A 672 -19.87 14.66 -12.14
CA TRP A 672 -21.26 14.65 -11.68
C TRP A 672 -22.13 15.67 -12.41
N HIS A 673 -21.64 16.90 -12.59
CA HIS A 673 -22.38 17.97 -13.29
C HIS A 673 -22.58 17.67 -14.78
N VAL A 674 -21.63 16.99 -15.42
CA VAL A 674 -21.83 16.56 -16.80
C VAL A 674 -22.91 15.47 -16.89
N LEU A 675 -22.87 14.48 -16.00
CA LEU A 675 -23.87 13.41 -15.96
C LEU A 675 -25.29 13.93 -15.66
N LEU A 676 -25.43 15.04 -14.94
CA LEU A 676 -26.72 15.69 -14.73
C LEU A 676 -27.35 16.21 -16.04
N LYS A 677 -26.51 16.53 -17.01
CA LYS A 677 -26.88 17.13 -18.30
C LYS A 677 -26.73 16.14 -19.47
N SER A 678 -26.40 14.87 -19.23
CA SER A 678 -26.27 13.83 -20.27
C SER A 678 -26.91 12.50 -19.87
N ARG A 679 -27.03 11.54 -20.81
CA ARG A 679 -27.47 10.17 -20.45
C ARG A 679 -26.37 9.32 -19.84
N GLY A 680 -25.12 9.76 -19.96
CA GLY A 680 -23.98 9.02 -19.46
C GLY A 680 -22.68 9.31 -20.19
N MET A 681 -21.62 8.63 -19.77
CA MET A 681 -20.31 8.60 -20.43
C MET A 681 -19.87 7.17 -20.66
N ALA A 682 -19.28 6.88 -21.82
CA ALA A 682 -18.82 5.54 -22.19
C ALA A 682 -17.41 5.55 -22.78
N VAL A 683 -16.68 4.45 -22.58
CA VAL A 683 -15.44 4.14 -23.30
C VAL A 683 -15.55 2.71 -23.82
N TYR A 684 -15.97 2.54 -25.08
CA TYR A 684 -15.96 1.22 -25.73
C TYR A 684 -14.58 0.92 -26.34
N PRO A 685 -14.09 -0.33 -26.31
CA PRO A 685 -14.75 -1.55 -25.85
C PRO A 685 -14.49 -1.92 -24.37
N TYR A 686 -13.96 -1.01 -23.55
CA TYR A 686 -13.51 -1.31 -22.18
C TYR A 686 -14.62 -1.65 -21.17
N GLY A 687 -15.89 -1.65 -21.58
CA GLY A 687 -17.03 -1.83 -20.66
C GLY A 687 -17.13 -0.73 -19.59
N PHE A 688 -16.47 0.41 -19.81
CA PHE A 688 -16.63 1.63 -19.03
C PHE A 688 -17.98 2.23 -19.37
N PHE A 689 -18.83 2.40 -18.37
CA PHE A 689 -20.09 3.10 -18.53
C PHE A 689 -20.51 3.79 -17.22
N LEU A 690 -20.66 5.11 -17.27
CA LEU A 690 -21.23 5.92 -16.21
C LEU A 690 -22.63 6.36 -16.62
N GLU A 691 -23.62 5.86 -15.89
CA GLU A 691 -25.05 6.18 -16.12
C GLU A 691 -25.46 7.47 -15.40
N ASP A 692 -26.40 8.21 -15.97
CA ASP A 692 -26.98 9.44 -15.40
C ASP A 692 -27.69 9.20 -14.05
N ARG A 693 -28.31 8.02 -13.85
CA ARG A 693 -28.99 7.63 -12.60
C ARG A 693 -28.12 7.77 -11.36
N LEU A 694 -26.80 7.68 -11.49
CA LEU A 694 -25.85 7.89 -10.41
C LEU A 694 -26.00 9.27 -9.76
N THR A 695 -26.46 10.28 -10.51
CA THR A 695 -26.71 11.65 -10.02
C THR A 695 -28.00 11.78 -9.22
N GLN A 696 -28.96 10.87 -9.42
CA GLN A 696 -30.21 10.84 -8.65
C GLN A 696 -30.00 10.18 -7.27
N GLU A 697 -29.05 9.24 -7.19
CA GLU A 697 -28.76 8.49 -5.97
C GLU A 697 -27.69 9.12 -5.07
N ASN A 698 -26.82 9.97 -5.63
CA ASN A 698 -25.65 10.50 -4.91
C ASN A 698 -25.47 11.99 -5.19
N THR A 699 -25.00 12.74 -4.20
CA THR A 699 -24.61 14.16 -4.35
C THR A 699 -23.18 14.31 -4.90
N PRO A 700 -22.81 15.46 -5.49
CA PRO A 700 -21.51 15.61 -6.16
C PRO A 700 -20.29 15.57 -5.22
N GLY A 701 -20.50 15.71 -3.91
CA GLY A 701 -19.45 15.62 -2.89
C GLY A 701 -19.35 14.25 -2.21
N GLU A 702 -20.21 13.29 -2.57
CA GLU A 702 -20.23 11.98 -1.93
C GLU A 702 -19.09 11.07 -2.42
N MET A 703 -18.40 10.44 -1.46
CA MET A 703 -17.33 9.49 -1.76
C MET A 703 -17.82 8.27 -2.56
N LYS A 704 -19.07 7.84 -2.34
CA LYS A 704 -19.66 6.71 -3.08
C LYS A 704 -19.71 6.97 -4.58
N PHE A 705 -20.07 8.19 -5.00
CA PHE A 705 -20.05 8.60 -6.40
C PHE A 705 -18.63 8.59 -6.95
N ALA A 706 -17.69 9.22 -6.24
CA ALA A 706 -16.30 9.32 -6.67
C ALA A 706 -15.63 7.95 -6.84
N LEU A 707 -15.88 7.02 -5.91
CA LEU A 707 -15.42 5.63 -5.99
C LEU A 707 -16.02 4.88 -7.18
N LYS A 708 -17.28 5.18 -7.56
CA LYS A 708 -17.90 4.57 -8.75
C LYS A 708 -17.27 5.07 -10.04
N VAL A 709 -16.99 6.37 -10.13
CA VAL A 709 -16.22 6.93 -11.27
C VAL A 709 -14.83 6.30 -11.36
N GLU A 710 -14.15 6.12 -10.23
CA GLU A 710 -12.84 5.48 -10.16
C GLU A 710 -12.88 4.01 -10.59
N GLU A 711 -13.89 3.25 -10.14
CA GLU A 711 -14.11 1.85 -10.53
C GLU A 711 -14.27 1.70 -12.05
N GLU A 712 -15.01 2.59 -12.69
CA GLU A 712 -15.15 2.60 -14.15
C GLU A 712 -13.82 2.97 -14.83
N LEU A 713 -13.13 4.03 -14.40
CA LEU A 713 -11.82 4.42 -14.96
C LEU A 713 -10.77 3.30 -14.85
N ASN A 714 -10.82 2.50 -13.79
CA ASN A 714 -9.89 1.39 -13.57
C ASN A 714 -10.06 0.21 -14.54
N LYS A 715 -11.16 0.14 -15.28
CA LYS A 715 -11.35 -0.80 -16.39
C LYS A 715 -10.44 -0.51 -17.58
N ILE A 716 -9.92 0.72 -17.67
CA ILE A 716 -8.95 1.11 -18.70
C ILE A 716 -7.58 0.54 -18.32
N LEU A 717 -7.08 -0.38 -19.14
CA LEU A 717 -5.86 -1.14 -18.85
C LEU A 717 -4.56 -0.33 -19.03
N PHE A 718 -4.54 0.61 -19.97
CA PHE A 718 -3.35 1.37 -20.35
C PHE A 718 -3.30 2.71 -19.59
N PRO A 719 -2.31 2.96 -18.72
CA PRO A 719 -2.21 4.19 -17.92
C PRO A 719 -2.24 5.47 -18.75
N GLU A 720 -1.46 5.54 -19.83
CA GLU A 720 -1.40 6.72 -20.70
C GLU A 720 -2.74 7.03 -21.38
N TYR A 721 -3.52 6.00 -21.72
CA TYR A 721 -4.84 6.16 -22.32
C TYR A 721 -5.88 6.55 -21.26
N ARG A 722 -5.82 5.94 -20.07
CA ARG A 722 -6.64 6.37 -18.91
C ARG A 722 -6.48 7.86 -18.68
N GLN A 723 -5.25 8.37 -18.74
CA GLN A 723 -4.99 9.79 -18.55
C GLN A 723 -5.57 10.67 -19.66
N LEU A 724 -5.50 10.26 -20.94
CA LEU A 724 -6.17 11.00 -22.02
C LEU A 724 -7.71 11.01 -21.86
N VAL A 725 -8.30 9.93 -21.35
CA VAL A 725 -9.74 9.88 -21.05
C VAL A 725 -10.09 10.86 -19.92
N VAL A 726 -9.26 10.93 -18.86
CA VAL A 726 -9.42 11.93 -17.78
C VAL A 726 -9.32 13.37 -18.33
N GLU A 727 -8.34 13.64 -19.19
CA GLU A 727 -8.19 14.93 -19.89
C GLU A 727 -9.44 15.26 -20.73
N ALA A 728 -9.97 14.29 -21.48
CA ALA A 728 -11.19 14.46 -22.28
C ALA A 728 -12.42 14.75 -21.41
N MET A 729 -12.61 14.03 -20.30
CA MET A 729 -13.71 14.27 -19.35
C MET A 729 -13.65 15.67 -18.74
N ILE A 730 -12.45 16.17 -18.44
CA ILE A 730 -12.24 17.54 -17.96
C ILE A 730 -12.65 18.56 -19.02
N ILE A 731 -12.23 18.38 -20.28
CA ILE A 731 -12.59 19.28 -21.37
C ILE A 731 -14.10 19.30 -21.61
N VAL A 732 -14.73 18.13 -21.63
CA VAL A 732 -16.19 18.02 -21.70
C VAL A 732 -16.86 18.76 -20.53
N SER A 733 -16.35 18.61 -19.31
CA SER A 733 -16.90 19.31 -18.15
C SER A 733 -16.81 20.83 -18.27
N GLN A 734 -15.70 21.35 -18.81
CA GLN A 734 -15.53 22.78 -19.04
C GLN A 734 -16.54 23.30 -20.08
N LEU A 735 -16.80 22.55 -21.16
CA LEU A 735 -17.81 22.92 -22.15
C LEU A 735 -19.22 23.02 -21.52
N PHE A 736 -19.56 22.10 -20.61
CA PHE A 736 -20.86 22.08 -19.92
C PHE A 736 -21.00 23.15 -18.83
N GLU A 737 -19.88 23.59 -18.24
CA GLU A 737 -19.83 24.71 -17.28
C GLU A 737 -20.02 26.07 -17.97
N HIS A 738 -19.56 26.24 -19.21
CA HIS A 738 -19.70 27.52 -19.94
C HIS A 738 -21.08 27.71 -20.59
N HIS A 739 -21.87 26.65 -20.71
CA HIS A 739 -23.21 26.67 -21.33
C HIS A 739 -24.24 26.08 -20.37
N ASP A 740 -24.79 26.90 -19.48
CA ASP A 740 -25.73 26.45 -18.45
C ASP A 740 -27.00 25.80 -19.02
N ASP A 741 -27.51 26.31 -20.14
CA ASP A 741 -28.71 25.82 -20.82
C ASP A 741 -28.46 24.55 -21.67
N PHE A 742 -27.21 24.16 -21.92
CA PHE A 742 -26.89 23.04 -22.81
C PHE A 742 -27.20 21.69 -22.15
N ARG A 743 -27.98 20.85 -22.84
CA ARG A 743 -28.24 19.45 -22.47
C ARG A 743 -27.90 18.54 -23.63
N PHE A 744 -27.26 17.42 -23.34
CA PHE A 744 -26.88 16.43 -24.33
C PHE A 744 -27.67 15.14 -24.11
N ASN A 745 -28.75 14.93 -24.87
CA ASN A 745 -29.70 13.84 -24.62
C ASN A 745 -29.22 12.44 -25.07
N ASP A 746 -27.91 12.20 -25.08
CA ASP A 746 -27.28 10.94 -25.49
C ASP A 746 -26.05 10.61 -24.60
N VAL A 747 -25.42 9.46 -24.86
CA VAL A 747 -24.22 9.00 -24.17
C VAL A 747 -22.97 9.61 -24.81
N ILE A 748 -22.13 10.23 -23.98
CA ILE A 748 -20.87 10.84 -24.40
C ILE A 748 -19.83 9.73 -24.65
N GLN A 749 -19.49 9.50 -25.92
CA GLN A 749 -18.50 8.49 -26.33
C GLN A 749 -17.08 9.04 -26.24
N LEU A 750 -16.42 8.85 -25.09
CA LEU A 750 -15.11 9.42 -24.79
C LEU A 750 -14.00 8.85 -25.70
N ASN A 751 -14.07 7.57 -26.07
CA ASN A 751 -13.13 6.96 -27.02
C ASN A 751 -13.19 7.62 -28.40
N THR A 752 -14.37 8.03 -28.85
CA THR A 752 -14.57 8.76 -30.11
C THR A 752 -13.92 10.14 -30.06
N ILE A 753 -14.08 10.86 -28.94
CA ILE A 753 -13.44 12.17 -28.75
C ILE A 753 -11.91 12.03 -28.83
N VAL A 754 -11.33 11.07 -28.11
CA VAL A 754 -9.88 10.86 -28.10
C VAL A 754 -9.36 10.43 -29.49
N SER A 755 -10.09 9.54 -30.18
CA SER A 755 -9.73 9.08 -31.54
C SER A 755 -9.77 10.24 -32.55
N ASN A 756 -10.84 11.03 -32.55
CA ASN A 756 -10.99 12.19 -33.43
C ASN A 756 -9.92 13.26 -33.13
N ALA A 757 -9.60 13.51 -31.85
CA ALA A 757 -8.53 14.42 -31.47
C ALA A 757 -7.17 13.96 -32.02
N ASN A 758 -6.88 12.65 -31.93
CA ASN A 758 -5.68 12.08 -32.53
C ASN A 758 -5.68 12.20 -34.07
N GLN A 759 -6.82 12.04 -34.75
CA GLN A 759 -6.92 12.26 -36.20
C GLN A 759 -6.63 13.72 -36.58
N LEU A 760 -7.24 14.69 -35.89
CA LEU A 760 -6.98 16.12 -36.10
C LEU A 760 -5.51 16.47 -35.89
N PHE A 761 -4.89 15.88 -34.85
CA PHE A 761 -3.45 16.01 -34.63
C PHE A 761 -2.64 15.46 -35.80
N LEU A 762 -2.93 14.24 -36.27
CA LEU A 762 -2.21 13.62 -37.39
C LEU A 762 -2.37 14.40 -38.70
N GLU A 763 -3.54 14.97 -38.97
CA GLU A 763 -3.79 15.84 -40.12
C GLU A 763 -2.95 17.13 -40.05
N LYS A 764 -2.92 17.79 -38.90
CA LYS A 764 -2.09 18.99 -38.72
C LYS A 764 -0.60 18.67 -38.85
N GLN A 765 -0.16 17.57 -38.24
CA GLN A 765 1.22 17.07 -38.36
C GLN A 765 1.60 16.74 -39.82
N LYS A 766 0.67 16.24 -40.63
CA LYS A 766 0.87 16.00 -42.06
C LYS A 766 1.13 17.29 -42.82
N ASN A 767 0.30 18.31 -42.56
CA ASN A 767 0.34 19.57 -43.28
C ASN A 767 1.61 20.38 -42.94
N GLU A 768 2.10 20.25 -41.72
CA GLU A 768 3.21 21.05 -41.19
C GLU A 768 4.55 20.28 -41.14
N ASN A 769 4.59 19.04 -41.64
CA ASN A 769 5.74 18.13 -41.54
C ASN A 769 6.26 17.94 -40.11
N GLY A 770 5.35 17.74 -39.15
CA GLY A 770 5.70 17.53 -37.74
C GLY A 770 6.17 16.11 -37.42
N ASP A 771 6.54 15.86 -36.16
CA ASP A 771 7.16 14.61 -35.68
C ASP A 771 6.34 13.34 -35.98
N ALA A 772 5.00 13.43 -36.04
CA ALA A 772 4.18 12.26 -36.37
C ALA A 772 4.39 11.75 -37.81
N THR A 773 5.00 12.55 -38.70
CA THR A 773 5.45 12.12 -40.04
C THR A 773 6.55 11.07 -40.00
N LEU A 774 7.29 10.98 -38.90
CA LEU A 774 8.30 9.94 -38.67
C LEU A 774 7.66 8.57 -38.39
N CYS A 775 6.34 8.52 -38.14
CA CYS A 775 5.65 7.27 -37.89
C CYS A 775 4.28 7.18 -38.56
N CYS A 776 3.21 7.60 -37.88
CA CYS A 776 1.82 7.37 -38.31
C CYS A 776 1.43 8.12 -39.59
N VAL A 777 2.18 9.15 -39.97
CA VAL A 777 1.91 10.01 -41.14
C VAL A 777 2.98 9.81 -42.25
N ALA A 778 3.78 8.74 -42.18
CA ALA A 778 4.84 8.48 -43.17
C ALA A 778 4.32 8.33 -44.61
N LYS A 779 5.08 8.84 -45.59
CA LYS A 779 4.69 9.07 -47.01
C LYS A 779 4.09 7.88 -47.79
N ASN A 780 4.14 6.65 -47.28
CA ASN A 780 3.66 5.42 -47.94
C ASN A 780 2.72 4.54 -47.08
N ARG A 781 2.03 5.09 -46.06
CA ARG A 781 1.05 4.33 -45.27
C ARG A 781 -0.33 4.97 -45.27
N PRO A 782 -1.43 4.19 -45.36
CA PRO A 782 -2.77 4.70 -45.11
C PRO A 782 -2.86 5.21 -43.66
N THR A 783 -3.50 6.37 -43.48
CA THR A 783 -3.67 7.09 -42.21
C THR A 783 -4.42 6.30 -41.12
N THR A 784 -4.93 5.12 -41.44
CA THR A 784 -5.72 4.26 -40.55
C THR A 784 -4.88 3.24 -39.77
N ASN A 785 -3.60 3.00 -40.12
CA ASN A 785 -2.76 2.00 -39.45
C ASN A 785 -1.78 2.62 -38.44
N VAL A 786 -2.30 3.00 -37.26
CA VAL A 786 -1.52 3.54 -36.13
C VAL A 786 -0.68 2.47 -35.41
N SER A 787 -0.92 1.18 -35.70
CA SER A 787 -0.21 0.01 -35.14
C SER A 787 1.32 0.01 -35.37
N ALA A 788 1.81 0.87 -36.27
CA ALA A 788 3.22 1.01 -36.60
C ALA A 788 4.08 1.69 -35.51
N CYS A 789 3.48 2.58 -34.70
CA CYS A 789 4.23 3.41 -33.75
C CYS A 789 4.40 2.76 -32.37
N GLY A 790 3.92 1.53 -32.19
CA GLY A 790 3.95 0.82 -30.92
C GLY A 790 3.08 1.45 -29.83
N ALA A 791 2.12 2.30 -30.18
CA ALA A 791 1.29 3.00 -29.20
C ALA A 791 -0.04 2.30 -28.91
N SER A 792 -0.44 2.40 -27.65
CA SER A 792 -1.66 1.81 -27.09
C SER A 792 -2.93 2.44 -27.68
N ASN A 793 -3.98 1.64 -27.88
CA ASN A 793 -5.31 2.10 -28.31
C ASN A 793 -5.40 2.80 -29.67
N GLN A 794 -4.49 2.53 -30.60
CA GLN A 794 -4.48 3.16 -31.94
C GLN A 794 -4.36 4.69 -31.89
N ILE A 795 -3.79 5.24 -30.81
CA ILE A 795 -3.46 6.66 -30.67
C ILE A 795 -1.98 6.84 -30.98
N CYS A 796 -1.59 7.91 -31.67
CA CYS A 796 -0.20 8.14 -32.02
C CYS A 796 0.68 8.36 -30.78
N ARG A 797 1.87 7.74 -30.74
CA ARG A 797 2.87 7.95 -29.67
C ARG A 797 3.20 9.43 -29.44
N TYR A 798 3.34 10.21 -30.51
CA TYR A 798 3.61 11.65 -30.42
C TYR A 798 2.42 12.46 -29.88
N PHE A 799 1.20 11.96 -30.04
CA PHE A 799 0.03 12.58 -29.41
C PHE A 799 0.06 12.37 -27.89
N TYR A 800 0.38 11.14 -27.45
CA TYR A 800 0.62 10.88 -26.02
C TYR A 800 1.79 11.67 -25.45
N ASP A 801 2.75 12.09 -26.28
CA ASP A 801 3.89 12.90 -25.86
C ASP A 801 3.74 14.40 -26.12
N SER A 802 2.58 14.84 -26.61
CA SER A 802 2.29 16.26 -26.81
C SER A 802 1.96 16.92 -25.47
N ALA A 803 2.39 18.17 -25.29
CA ALA A 803 2.04 18.94 -24.10
C ALA A 803 0.51 19.03 -23.91
N PRO A 804 -0.01 19.12 -22.67
CA PRO A 804 -1.44 19.30 -22.47
C PRO A 804 -1.96 20.61 -23.08
N SER A 805 -1.22 21.71 -22.88
CA SER A 805 -1.60 23.06 -23.31
C SER A 805 -0.78 23.54 -24.52
N GLY A 806 -1.25 24.63 -25.14
CA GLY A 806 -0.63 25.24 -26.31
C GLY A 806 -1.34 24.91 -27.62
N GLU A 807 -0.93 25.56 -28.70
CA GLU A 807 -1.57 25.40 -30.02
C GLU A 807 -1.52 23.95 -30.54
N TYR A 808 -0.45 23.24 -30.22
CA TYR A 808 -0.24 21.83 -30.55
C TYR A 808 -0.52 20.90 -29.36
N GLY A 809 -1.12 21.41 -28.30
CA GLY A 809 -1.37 20.64 -27.08
C GLY A 809 -2.55 19.68 -27.21
N THR A 810 -2.54 18.58 -26.46
CA THR A 810 -3.60 17.56 -26.50
C THR A 810 -4.96 18.12 -26.13
N LEU A 811 -5.03 19.03 -25.16
CA LEU A 811 -6.30 19.64 -24.71
C LEU A 811 -6.94 20.46 -25.82
N THR A 812 -6.15 21.07 -26.71
CA THR A 812 -6.66 21.83 -27.87
C THR A 812 -7.38 20.91 -28.85
N TYR A 813 -6.77 19.78 -29.21
CA TYR A 813 -7.41 18.81 -30.10
C TYR A 813 -8.59 18.10 -29.44
N LEU A 814 -8.51 17.81 -28.14
CA LEU A 814 -9.64 17.25 -27.38
C LEU A 814 -10.81 18.22 -27.33
N ALA A 815 -10.55 19.53 -27.16
CA ALA A 815 -11.58 20.56 -27.21
C ALA A 815 -12.23 20.67 -28.60
N GLN A 816 -11.43 20.66 -29.67
CA GLN A 816 -11.92 20.66 -31.05
C GLN A 816 -12.78 19.42 -31.35
N ALA A 817 -12.30 18.23 -30.97
CA ALA A 817 -13.04 16.98 -31.16
C ALA A 817 -14.34 16.94 -30.35
N SER A 818 -14.31 17.42 -29.11
CA SER A 818 -15.51 17.53 -28.25
C SER A 818 -16.52 18.49 -28.88
N PHE A 819 -16.07 19.66 -29.33
CA PHE A 819 -16.93 20.64 -30.00
C PHE A 819 -17.55 20.07 -31.28
N GLN A 820 -16.77 19.38 -32.13
CA GLN A 820 -17.30 18.73 -33.34
C GLN A 820 -18.38 17.69 -33.02
N MET A 821 -18.21 16.92 -31.94
CA MET A 821 -19.20 15.93 -31.53
C MET A 821 -20.50 16.58 -31.07
N PHE A 822 -20.42 17.58 -30.18
CA PHE A 822 -21.61 18.28 -29.66
C PHE A 822 -22.29 19.17 -30.70
N TYR A 823 -21.51 19.82 -31.57
CA TYR A 823 -22.02 20.65 -32.64
C TYR A 823 -22.88 19.84 -33.61
N ARG A 824 -22.40 18.67 -34.08
CA ARG A 824 -23.20 17.77 -34.94
C ARG A 824 -24.54 17.41 -34.31
N HIS A 825 -24.54 17.10 -33.01
CA HIS A 825 -25.77 16.81 -32.28
C HIS A 825 -26.72 18.02 -32.19
N MET A 826 -26.19 19.24 -32.01
CA MET A 826 -27.00 20.47 -32.06
C MET A 826 -27.62 20.70 -33.43
N GLN A 827 -26.93 20.31 -34.52
CA GLN A 827 -27.49 20.40 -35.88
C GLN A 827 -28.65 19.43 -36.08
N ASP A 828 -28.53 18.22 -35.55
CA ASP A 828 -29.53 17.16 -35.68
C ASP A 828 -30.76 17.38 -34.77
N SER A 829 -30.62 18.17 -33.70
CA SER A 829 -31.67 18.41 -32.69
C SER A 829 -32.49 19.70 -32.88
N ASN A 830 -32.24 20.51 -33.91
CA ASN A 830 -32.92 21.79 -34.17
C ASN A 830 -32.80 22.84 -33.02
N GLU A 831 -31.88 22.66 -32.06
CA GLU A 831 -31.62 23.60 -30.95
C GLU A 831 -30.64 24.74 -31.33
N PHE A 832 -30.63 25.12 -32.61
CA PHE A 832 -29.58 25.95 -33.23
C PHE A 832 -29.56 27.44 -32.81
N CYS A 833 -30.46 27.89 -31.94
CA CYS A 833 -30.57 29.29 -31.56
C CYS A 833 -30.24 29.48 -30.08
N LYS A 834 -28.94 29.45 -29.71
CA LYS A 834 -28.41 30.14 -28.50
C LYS A 834 -26.90 30.04 -28.25
N VAL A 835 -26.12 29.28 -29.03
CA VAL A 835 -24.70 28.99 -28.72
C VAL A 835 -23.74 29.40 -29.85
N THR A 836 -23.90 30.61 -30.38
CA THR A 836 -22.86 31.28 -31.18
C THR A 836 -22.22 32.40 -30.39
#